data_AF-A0AAQ3QYJ8-F1
#
_entry.id   AF-A0AAQ3QYJ8-F1
#
_cell.length_a   1.000
_cell.length_b   1.000
_cell.length_c   1.000
_cell.angle_alpha   90.00
_cell.angle_beta   90.00
_cell.angle_gamma   90.00
#
_symmetry.space_group_name_H-M   'P 1'
#
loop_
_entity.id
_entity.type
_entity.pdbx_description
1 polymer ?
#
loop_
_entity_poly.entity_id
_entity_poly.type
_entity_poly.pdbx_seq_one_letter_code
_entity_poly.pdbx_strand_id
1 'polypeptide(L)'
;MVRQLTDTDRIAEQIVMTCGIGRTLDVGSGEGLLVASLLRRGVDAYGVDVSEVVTAHCNRRMPGRFTQGSVLELPFEDASFQTVASTDCLEHLAPEDVPKALKEIHRVASRFVFLQIATTPDRDGHWHLTVEGRAWWEAKCFEAGFRKHPAYYKVNSYESLNADGWQITIVLEKIPEHAHKKYPLSALAAERDLHMDMLREVGERSDAHVARYLWAEKYVRQGDRVLDAACGLGYGSYALAELSKASKITGVDGSDYGVDYARENFCSLSPKLDFFAGYLPECLAKYPDGHFDVIVSFETLEHVEHPEALLTEFHRLLSPGGRIVVSVPNDWSDETGEDPNPFHLHVYTLDKLRAQIKQHFIPEALFQQIASGCKTTSAWNSWQRMPRTLRSVPIDTNSPPPSEWWLMVGMKDPVSNSIPYRESVYGYSAPPANLLQFERDYKNPWLVRSLLEFHFRATNSDVLHQVAQRVLAQENASISADKGAALAVLGYQILANDLATSADVEQFIAEIDPYVTAPHKIPHLQRFYVSLAYLKARLLVKIGKFDTALAVLNQVANSDLSIFSPTLGTKVVNAAFEAGLMLAGRGDIVAARDSWKLGVERAYALLSSELEEFVGDINNPHEFPTIDAVEFLDSAVRCIKALRITSDNSFVPLSRLHELTRENWKGMLEERWSAMQSMEALIRERDEAISGQARMLEERWSAMQSMEALIRERDEAISGQARMLEERWSAMQSMEALIRERDEAISGQARMLEERWSAMQSMEALIRERDEAIIEQQKLLEKRPTVTEAMRVLLSAVRASFQHRVGRVLGKK
;
A
#
# COMPACT_ATOMS: atom_id res chain seq x y z
N MET A 1 -23.13 -1.16 -24.96
CA MET A 1 -22.54 -2.47 -24.63
C MET A 1 -21.19 -2.22 -23.99
N VAL A 2 -21.08 -2.36 -22.67
CA VAL A 2 -19.77 -2.33 -21.98
C VAL A 2 -19.19 -3.73 -22.15
N ARG A 3 -18.12 -3.86 -22.92
CA ARG A 3 -17.38 -5.12 -23.05
C ARG A 3 -16.69 -5.35 -21.70
N GLN A 4 -16.99 -6.44 -21.00
CA GLN A 4 -16.17 -6.84 -19.84
C GLN A 4 -14.74 -7.06 -20.35
N LEU A 5 -13.79 -6.32 -19.77
CA LEU A 5 -12.37 -6.49 -20.09
C LEU A 5 -11.93 -7.88 -19.62
N THR A 6 -11.22 -8.62 -20.46
CA THR A 6 -10.55 -9.85 -20.03
C THR A 6 -9.35 -9.49 -19.14
N ASP A 7 -8.84 -10.44 -18.35
CA ASP A 7 -7.64 -10.20 -17.53
C ASP A 7 -6.45 -9.71 -18.36
N THR A 8 -6.27 -10.25 -19.58
CA THR A 8 -5.26 -9.79 -20.54
C THR A 8 -5.46 -8.34 -20.99
N ASP A 9 -6.71 -7.90 -21.18
CA ASP A 9 -6.99 -6.51 -21.57
C ASP A 9 -6.68 -5.53 -20.42
N ARG A 10 -6.87 -5.97 -19.16
CA ARG A 10 -6.45 -5.22 -17.96
C ARG A 10 -4.93 -5.12 -17.86
N ILE A 11 -4.21 -6.22 -18.09
CA ILE A 11 -2.73 -6.22 -18.07
C ILE A 11 -2.18 -5.30 -19.15
N ALA A 12 -2.69 -5.39 -20.38
CA ALA A 12 -2.29 -4.50 -21.46
C ALA A 12 -2.55 -3.03 -21.15
N GLU A 13 -3.67 -2.72 -20.48
CA GLU A 13 -3.96 -1.36 -20.00
C GLU A 13 -2.98 -0.90 -18.92
N GLN A 14 -2.63 -1.76 -17.96
CA GLN A 14 -1.62 -1.46 -16.94
C GLN A 14 -0.23 -1.22 -17.56
N ILE A 15 0.19 -2.02 -18.55
CA ILE A 15 1.45 -1.81 -19.28
C ILE A 15 1.42 -0.47 -20.00
N VAL A 16 0.36 -0.14 -20.74
CA VAL A 16 0.27 1.13 -21.46
C VAL A 16 0.24 2.33 -20.51
N MET A 17 -0.50 2.23 -19.40
CA MET A 17 -0.61 3.28 -18.40
C MET A 17 0.72 3.59 -17.69
N THR A 18 1.56 2.57 -17.50
CA THR A 18 2.81 2.69 -16.74
C THR A 18 4.04 2.85 -17.63
N CYS A 19 4.18 1.99 -18.63
CA CYS A 19 5.37 1.90 -19.49
C CYS A 19 5.21 2.63 -20.84
N GLY A 20 3.99 3.04 -21.22
CA GLY A 20 3.70 3.73 -22.48
C GLY A 20 3.47 2.80 -23.68
N ILE A 21 3.60 3.35 -24.89
CA ILE A 21 3.22 2.68 -26.16
C ILE A 21 4.40 2.26 -27.05
N GLY A 22 5.64 2.27 -26.54
CA GLY A 22 6.79 1.90 -27.35
C GLY A 22 6.90 0.40 -27.62
N ARG A 23 7.98 0.03 -28.30
CA ARG A 23 8.21 -1.34 -28.74
C ARG A 23 8.28 -2.28 -27.53
N THR A 24 7.39 -3.27 -27.47
CA THR A 24 7.20 -4.14 -26.30
C THR A 24 7.49 -5.60 -26.65
N LEU A 25 8.25 -6.29 -25.79
CA LEU A 25 8.44 -7.74 -25.87
C LEU A 25 7.63 -8.42 -24.76
N ASP A 26 6.87 -9.45 -25.11
CA ASP A 26 6.20 -10.36 -24.19
C ASP A 26 7.01 -11.67 -24.08
N VAL A 27 7.59 -11.91 -22.90
CA VAL A 27 8.45 -13.07 -22.61
C VAL A 27 7.65 -14.16 -21.93
N GLY A 28 7.65 -15.34 -22.55
CA GLY A 28 6.71 -16.41 -22.21
C GLY A 28 5.34 -16.15 -22.82
N SER A 29 5.32 -15.68 -24.08
CA SER A 29 4.11 -15.12 -24.70
C SER A 29 2.95 -16.09 -24.87
N GLY A 30 3.17 -17.40 -24.71
CA GLY A 30 2.14 -18.43 -24.86
C GLY A 30 1.38 -18.26 -26.17
N GLU A 31 0.04 -18.33 -26.13
CA GLU A 31 -0.81 -18.17 -27.31
C GLU A 31 -0.88 -16.72 -27.86
N GLY A 32 -0.06 -15.80 -27.35
CA GLY A 32 0.10 -14.44 -27.88
C GLY A 32 -1.09 -13.52 -27.60
N LEU A 33 -1.88 -13.80 -26.56
CA LEU A 33 -3.05 -13.01 -26.20
C LEU A 33 -2.68 -11.59 -25.76
N LEU A 34 -1.61 -11.45 -24.97
CA LEU A 34 -1.11 -10.15 -24.52
C LEU A 34 -0.58 -9.33 -25.70
N VAL A 35 0.28 -9.92 -26.54
CA VAL A 35 0.74 -9.30 -27.80
C VAL A 35 -0.45 -8.82 -28.65
N ALA A 36 -1.48 -9.65 -28.85
CA ALA A 36 -2.67 -9.25 -29.60
C ALA A 36 -3.43 -8.09 -28.93
N SER A 37 -3.48 -8.06 -27.60
CA SER A 37 -4.13 -7.00 -26.82
C SER A 37 -3.38 -5.67 -26.90
N LEU A 38 -2.05 -5.72 -26.85
CA LEU A 38 -1.15 -4.58 -27.01
C LEU A 38 -1.21 -4.02 -28.44
N LEU A 39 -1.19 -4.88 -29.47
CA LEU A 39 -1.32 -4.45 -30.88
C LEU A 39 -2.64 -3.71 -31.13
N ARG A 40 -3.76 -4.17 -30.55
CA ARG A 40 -5.06 -3.47 -30.64
C ARG A 40 -5.05 -2.07 -30.02
N ARG A 41 -4.09 -1.78 -29.15
CA ARG A 41 -3.88 -0.50 -28.47
C ARG A 41 -2.79 0.36 -29.14
N GLY A 42 -2.24 -0.08 -30.26
CA GLY A 42 -1.23 0.66 -31.02
C GLY A 42 0.21 0.43 -30.57
N VAL A 43 0.46 -0.52 -29.67
CA VAL A 43 1.81 -0.88 -29.21
C VAL A 43 2.47 -1.80 -30.24
N ASP A 44 3.72 -1.51 -30.64
CA ASP A 44 4.51 -2.39 -31.51
C ASP A 44 5.03 -3.60 -30.71
N ALA A 45 4.15 -4.57 -30.49
CA ALA A 45 4.38 -5.71 -29.61
C ALA A 45 4.88 -6.97 -30.34
N TYR A 46 5.77 -7.71 -29.68
CA TYR A 46 6.37 -8.97 -30.13
C TYR A 46 6.32 -9.99 -28.99
N GLY A 47 6.34 -11.27 -29.32
CA GLY A 47 6.36 -12.36 -28.34
C GLY A 47 7.58 -13.26 -28.51
N VAL A 48 8.07 -13.82 -27.39
CA VAL A 48 9.05 -14.90 -27.37
C VAL A 48 8.56 -16.04 -26.50
N ASP A 49 8.71 -17.27 -26.98
CA ASP A 49 8.32 -18.48 -26.25
C ASP A 49 9.26 -19.64 -26.59
N VAL A 50 9.46 -20.56 -25.64
CA VAL A 50 10.33 -21.73 -25.82
C VAL A 50 9.74 -22.74 -26.81
N SER A 51 8.41 -22.76 -26.97
CA SER A 51 7.70 -23.70 -27.83
C SER A 51 7.62 -23.22 -29.28
N GLU A 52 8.31 -23.92 -30.18
CA GLU A 52 8.23 -23.69 -31.63
C GLU A 52 6.79 -23.82 -32.15
N VAL A 53 6.02 -24.78 -31.61
CA VAL A 53 4.64 -25.02 -32.04
C VAL A 53 3.76 -23.81 -31.71
N VAL A 54 3.93 -23.25 -30.51
CA VAL A 54 3.17 -22.09 -30.04
C VAL A 54 3.53 -20.85 -30.84
N THR A 55 4.83 -20.57 -31.02
CA THR A 55 5.28 -19.41 -31.81
C THR A 55 4.87 -19.51 -33.28
N ALA A 56 4.95 -20.70 -33.89
CA ALA A 56 4.46 -20.94 -35.25
C ALA A 56 2.94 -20.74 -35.36
N HIS A 57 2.16 -21.21 -34.37
CA HIS A 57 0.72 -20.96 -34.32
C HIS A 57 0.40 -19.46 -34.23
N CYS A 58 1.06 -18.74 -33.33
CA CYS A 58 0.87 -17.30 -33.15
C CYS A 58 1.25 -16.53 -34.42
N ASN A 59 2.34 -16.91 -35.10
CA ASN A 59 2.74 -16.31 -36.37
C ASN A 59 1.77 -16.59 -37.53
N ARG A 60 0.91 -17.63 -37.47
CA ARG A 60 -0.17 -17.78 -38.46
C ARG A 60 -1.26 -16.71 -38.29
N ARG A 61 -1.47 -16.25 -37.06
CA ARG A 61 -2.45 -15.20 -36.72
C ARG A 61 -1.87 -13.80 -36.85
N MET A 62 -0.61 -13.63 -36.46
CA MET A 62 0.13 -12.37 -36.41
C MET A 62 1.55 -12.56 -36.97
N PRO A 63 1.70 -12.63 -38.31
CA PRO A 63 2.97 -12.98 -38.95
C PRO A 63 4.13 -12.05 -38.58
N GLY A 64 5.28 -12.65 -38.26
CA GLY A 64 6.52 -11.94 -37.95
C GLY A 64 6.58 -11.32 -36.55
N ARG A 65 5.63 -11.64 -35.67
CA ARG A 65 5.55 -11.09 -34.31
C ARG A 65 6.12 -12.01 -33.23
N PHE A 66 6.32 -13.29 -33.53
CA PHE A 66 6.74 -14.29 -32.53
C PHE A 66 8.07 -14.93 -32.92
N THR A 67 8.97 -15.08 -31.94
CA THR A 67 10.28 -15.73 -32.12
C THR A 67 10.42 -16.87 -31.12
N GLN A 68 10.95 -18.02 -31.54
CA GLN A 68 11.27 -19.08 -30.59
C GLN A 68 12.55 -18.71 -29.82
N GLY A 69 12.53 -18.81 -28.49
CA GLY A 69 13.69 -18.50 -27.67
C GLY A 69 13.45 -18.77 -26.18
N SER A 70 14.53 -18.84 -25.41
CA SER A 70 14.48 -18.97 -23.95
C SER A 70 14.70 -17.62 -23.29
N VAL A 71 14.01 -17.35 -22.17
CA VAL A 71 14.29 -16.16 -21.34
C VAL A 71 15.72 -16.16 -20.78
N LEU A 72 16.36 -17.33 -20.70
CA LEU A 72 17.76 -17.46 -20.25
C LEU A 72 18.78 -17.04 -21.30
N GLU A 73 18.36 -16.84 -22.55
CA GLU A 73 19.17 -16.37 -23.68
C GLU A 73 18.23 -15.81 -24.76
N LEU A 74 17.89 -14.53 -24.62
CA LEU A 74 16.89 -13.89 -25.47
C LEU A 74 17.50 -13.59 -26.86
N PRO A 75 16.86 -14.03 -27.98
CA PRO A 75 17.40 -13.90 -29.33
C PRO A 75 17.20 -12.49 -29.92
N PHE A 76 17.48 -11.46 -29.13
CA PHE A 76 17.29 -10.07 -29.48
C PHE A 76 18.51 -9.25 -29.10
N GLU A 77 18.72 -8.14 -29.82
CA GLU A 77 19.80 -7.19 -29.55
C GLU A 77 19.57 -6.43 -28.24
N ASP A 78 20.65 -5.91 -27.68
CA ASP A 78 20.64 -5.08 -26.48
C ASP A 78 19.74 -3.85 -26.67
N ALA A 79 18.97 -3.50 -25.65
CA ALA A 79 18.06 -2.34 -25.63
C ALA A 79 17.11 -2.24 -26.84
N SER A 80 16.77 -3.37 -27.47
CA SER A 80 15.93 -3.41 -28.67
C SER A 80 14.43 -3.22 -28.41
N PHE A 81 13.98 -3.31 -27.14
CA PHE A 81 12.60 -3.10 -26.72
C PHE A 81 12.52 -2.02 -25.65
N GLN A 82 11.61 -1.06 -25.77
CA GLN A 82 11.39 -0.07 -24.72
C GLN A 82 10.91 -0.75 -23.43
N THR A 83 9.97 -1.70 -23.59
CA THR A 83 9.33 -2.41 -22.50
C THR A 83 9.47 -3.91 -22.70
N VAL A 84 9.83 -4.63 -21.63
CA VAL A 84 9.75 -6.09 -21.59
C VAL A 84 8.70 -6.48 -20.56
N ALA A 85 7.65 -7.15 -21.02
CA ALA A 85 6.62 -7.73 -20.18
C ALA A 85 6.88 -9.24 -20.02
N SER A 86 6.54 -9.79 -18.86
CA SER A 86 6.47 -11.24 -18.65
C SER A 86 5.32 -11.53 -17.70
N THR A 87 4.39 -12.37 -18.13
CA THR A 87 3.19 -12.73 -17.37
C THR A 87 3.08 -14.23 -17.26
N ASP A 88 2.99 -14.74 -16.03
CA ASP A 88 2.85 -16.17 -15.72
C ASP A 88 3.93 -17.03 -16.41
N CYS A 89 5.19 -16.63 -16.24
CA CYS A 89 6.34 -17.24 -16.91
C CYS A 89 7.55 -17.45 -15.98
N LEU A 90 7.94 -16.45 -15.19
CA LEU A 90 9.20 -16.50 -14.43
C LEU A 90 9.16 -17.47 -13.25
N GLU A 91 7.97 -17.74 -12.69
CA GLU A 91 7.73 -18.75 -11.65
C GLU A 91 8.06 -20.18 -12.12
N HIS A 92 8.12 -20.42 -13.44
CA HIS A 92 8.50 -21.71 -14.02
C HIS A 92 10.02 -21.94 -14.05
N LEU A 93 10.82 -20.94 -13.69
CA LEU A 93 12.27 -21.08 -13.59
C LEU A 93 12.67 -21.58 -12.20
N ALA A 94 13.75 -22.36 -12.13
CA ALA A 94 14.38 -22.69 -10.85
C ALA A 94 14.94 -21.40 -10.21
N PRO A 95 14.96 -21.28 -8.86
CA PRO A 95 15.41 -20.06 -8.19
C PRO A 95 16.83 -19.59 -8.61
N GLU A 96 17.72 -20.52 -8.94
CA GLU A 96 19.08 -20.26 -9.42
C GLU A 96 19.15 -19.66 -10.85
N ASP A 97 18.13 -19.87 -11.67
CA ASP A 97 18.05 -19.38 -13.06
C ASP A 97 17.41 -17.98 -13.15
N VAL A 98 16.62 -17.58 -12.15
CA VAL A 98 15.96 -16.27 -12.10
C VAL A 98 16.94 -15.10 -12.29
N PRO A 99 18.12 -15.05 -11.62
CA PRO A 99 19.08 -13.97 -11.85
C PRO A 99 19.60 -13.89 -13.29
N LYS A 100 19.70 -15.03 -14.00
CA LYS A 100 20.13 -15.05 -15.41
C LYS A 100 19.02 -14.52 -16.31
N ALA A 101 17.78 -14.96 -16.09
CA ALA A 101 16.61 -14.45 -16.81
C ALA A 101 16.46 -12.93 -16.65
N LEU A 102 16.55 -12.41 -15.42
CA LEU A 102 16.44 -10.97 -15.17
C LEU A 102 17.58 -10.17 -15.82
N LYS A 103 18.79 -10.72 -15.93
CA LYS A 103 19.90 -10.10 -16.68
C LYS A 103 19.61 -10.01 -18.19
N GLU A 104 19.06 -11.06 -18.78
CA GLU A 104 18.66 -11.05 -20.19
C GLU A 104 17.50 -10.06 -20.44
N ILE A 105 16.50 -10.03 -19.56
CA ILE A 105 15.42 -9.03 -19.59
C ILE A 105 16.02 -7.62 -19.48
N HIS A 106 16.94 -7.39 -18.54
CA HIS A 106 17.64 -6.12 -18.40
C HIS A 106 18.43 -5.74 -19.66
N ARG A 107 19.08 -6.72 -20.31
CA ARG A 107 19.87 -6.50 -21.52
C ARG A 107 19.00 -6.03 -22.68
N VAL A 108 17.89 -6.71 -22.96
CA VAL A 108 17.03 -6.38 -24.12
C VAL A 108 16.08 -5.21 -23.87
N ALA A 109 15.72 -4.93 -22.61
CA ALA A 109 14.95 -3.76 -22.23
C ALA A 109 15.81 -2.48 -22.36
N SER A 110 15.26 -1.44 -22.97
CA SER A 110 15.88 -0.11 -23.01
C SER A 110 15.49 0.73 -21.80
N ARG A 111 14.27 0.53 -21.26
CA ARG A 111 13.78 1.33 -20.12
C ARG A 111 12.91 0.58 -19.12
N PHE A 112 11.80 -0.03 -19.53
CA PHE A 112 10.76 -0.50 -18.62
C PHE A 112 10.64 -2.02 -18.58
N VAL A 113 10.20 -2.56 -17.44
CA VAL A 113 9.86 -3.97 -17.27
C VAL A 113 8.55 -4.10 -16.50
N PHE A 114 7.69 -5.01 -16.95
CA PHE A 114 6.42 -5.33 -16.29
C PHE A 114 6.37 -6.83 -16.03
N LEU A 115 6.31 -7.22 -14.76
CA LEU A 115 6.27 -8.63 -14.36
C LEU A 115 4.94 -8.92 -13.69
N GLN A 116 4.30 -10.01 -14.08
CA GLN A 116 3.19 -10.61 -13.35
C GLN A 116 3.52 -12.07 -13.08
N ILE A 117 3.52 -12.45 -11.81
CA ILE A 117 4.14 -13.70 -11.35
C ILE A 117 3.20 -14.38 -10.36
N ALA A 118 2.94 -15.67 -10.54
CA ALA A 118 2.26 -16.48 -9.54
C ALA A 118 3.14 -16.72 -8.30
N THR A 119 2.57 -16.54 -7.11
CA THR A 119 3.25 -16.71 -5.81
C THR A 119 2.79 -17.97 -5.08
N THR A 120 1.85 -18.72 -5.66
CA THR A 120 1.34 -19.98 -5.12
C THR A 120 1.74 -21.15 -6.01
N PRO A 121 1.87 -22.37 -5.48
CA PRO A 121 2.09 -23.56 -6.31
C PRO A 121 0.98 -23.69 -7.37
N ASP A 122 1.33 -24.23 -8.53
CA ASP A 122 0.33 -24.65 -9.50
C ASP A 122 -0.53 -25.79 -8.92
N ARG A 123 -1.66 -26.08 -9.57
CA ARG A 123 -2.63 -27.07 -9.10
C ARG A 123 -2.00 -28.43 -8.75
N ASP A 124 -1.00 -28.85 -9.52
CA ASP A 124 -0.34 -30.15 -9.37
C ASP A 124 1.03 -30.02 -8.66
N GLY A 125 1.49 -28.80 -8.37
CA GLY A 125 2.75 -28.49 -7.68
C GLY A 125 4.00 -28.92 -8.46
N HIS A 126 3.93 -28.92 -9.78
CA HIS A 126 4.99 -29.46 -10.66
C HIS A 126 5.62 -28.41 -11.56
N TRP A 127 4.93 -27.31 -11.82
CA TRP A 127 5.30 -26.36 -12.87
C TRP A 127 5.81 -25.05 -12.29
N HIS A 128 5.34 -24.63 -11.12
CA HIS A 128 5.88 -23.46 -10.43
C HIS A 128 7.10 -23.90 -9.61
N LEU A 129 8.30 -23.69 -10.14
CA LEU A 129 9.57 -24.06 -9.53
C LEU A 129 10.05 -23.02 -8.52
N THR A 130 9.70 -21.74 -8.73
CA THR A 130 9.96 -20.65 -7.78
C THR A 130 8.63 -20.13 -7.22
N VAL A 131 8.34 -20.47 -5.97
CA VAL A 131 7.12 -20.07 -5.24
C VAL A 131 7.52 -19.12 -4.10
N GLU A 132 7.87 -17.89 -4.49
CA GLU A 132 8.39 -16.86 -3.58
C GLU A 132 7.49 -15.61 -3.57
N GLY A 133 7.48 -14.90 -2.45
CA GLY A 133 6.69 -13.68 -2.28
C GLY A 133 7.27 -12.45 -2.98
N ARG A 134 6.53 -11.35 -2.95
CA ARG A 134 6.87 -10.08 -3.61
C ARG A 134 8.23 -9.53 -3.19
N ALA A 135 8.53 -9.56 -1.89
CA ALA A 135 9.79 -9.04 -1.37
C ALA A 135 11.01 -9.76 -1.98
N TRP A 136 10.91 -11.07 -2.21
CA TRP A 136 11.99 -11.84 -2.84
C TRP A 136 12.18 -11.44 -4.30
N TRP A 137 11.07 -11.36 -5.06
CA TRP A 137 11.11 -10.99 -6.48
C TRP A 137 11.61 -9.55 -6.68
N GLU A 138 11.15 -8.59 -5.86
CA GLU A 138 11.64 -7.22 -5.88
C GLU A 138 13.15 -7.16 -5.62
N ALA A 139 13.64 -7.88 -4.61
CA ALA A 139 15.07 -7.94 -4.31
C ALA A 139 15.87 -8.48 -5.51
N LYS A 140 15.41 -9.56 -6.16
CA LYS A 140 16.06 -10.09 -7.37
C LYS A 140 16.04 -9.12 -8.54
N CYS A 141 14.98 -8.35 -8.70
CA CYS A 141 14.93 -7.29 -9.71
C CYS A 141 15.93 -6.17 -9.40
N PHE A 142 16.07 -5.76 -8.14
CA PHE A 142 17.03 -4.72 -7.76
C PHE A 142 18.48 -5.20 -7.94
N GLU A 143 18.78 -6.46 -7.62
CA GLU A 143 20.08 -7.10 -7.90
C GLU A 143 20.43 -7.08 -9.40
N ALA A 144 19.41 -7.15 -10.27
CA ALA A 144 19.57 -7.10 -11.72
C ALA A 144 19.71 -5.68 -12.31
N GLY A 145 19.71 -4.64 -11.48
CA GLY A 145 19.89 -3.24 -11.90
C GLY A 145 18.59 -2.48 -12.19
N PHE A 146 17.46 -2.98 -11.70
CA PHE A 146 16.17 -2.29 -11.77
C PHE A 146 15.85 -1.50 -10.49
N ARG A 147 14.85 -0.63 -10.59
CA ARG A 147 14.13 -0.03 -9.45
C ARG A 147 12.62 -0.07 -9.73
N LYS A 148 11.80 0.04 -8.68
CA LYS A 148 10.35 0.22 -8.80
C LYS A 148 10.07 1.43 -9.70
N HIS A 149 9.17 1.26 -10.66
CA HIS A 149 8.68 2.37 -11.47
C HIS A 149 7.87 3.35 -10.60
N PRO A 150 7.92 4.67 -10.81
CA PRO A 150 7.10 5.61 -10.04
C PRO A 150 5.60 5.28 -10.01
N ALA A 151 5.07 4.81 -11.13
CA ALA A 151 3.66 4.40 -11.25
C ALA A 151 3.36 3.00 -10.68
N TYR A 152 4.29 2.34 -9.99
CA TYR A 152 4.08 1.02 -9.36
C TYR A 152 2.81 1.00 -8.51
N TYR A 153 2.57 2.07 -7.73
CA TYR A 153 1.43 2.16 -6.82
C TYR A 153 0.12 2.61 -7.49
N LYS A 154 0.14 2.91 -8.81
CA LYS A 154 -1.08 3.03 -9.63
C LYS A 154 -1.62 1.66 -10.03
N VAL A 155 -0.73 0.66 -10.12
CA VAL A 155 -1.09 -0.74 -10.41
C VAL A 155 -1.39 -1.50 -9.13
N ASN A 156 -0.58 -1.29 -8.08
CA ASN A 156 -0.75 -1.91 -6.78
C ASN A 156 -1.16 -0.85 -5.75
N SER A 157 -2.43 -0.82 -5.35
CA SER A 157 -2.87 0.15 -4.34
C SER A 157 -2.17 -0.11 -3.00
N TYR A 158 -1.97 0.95 -2.22
CA TYR A 158 -1.18 0.88 -0.99
C TYR A 158 -1.71 -0.17 0.01
N GLU A 159 -3.04 -0.25 0.17
CA GLU A 159 -3.71 -1.24 1.00
C GLU A 159 -3.67 -2.66 0.41
N SER A 160 -3.63 -2.83 -0.91
CA SER A 160 -3.56 -4.17 -1.52
C SER A 160 -2.22 -4.85 -1.23
N LEU A 161 -1.20 -4.10 -0.84
CA LEU A 161 0.14 -4.60 -0.52
C LEU A 161 0.24 -5.27 0.86
N ASN A 162 -0.83 -5.27 1.65
CA ASN A 162 -0.91 -5.93 2.96
C ASN A 162 -0.73 -7.45 2.91
N ALA A 163 -1.08 -8.08 1.79
CA ALA A 163 -0.85 -9.50 1.55
C ALA A 163 -0.51 -9.71 0.08
N ASP A 164 0.40 -10.63 -0.19
CA ASP A 164 0.60 -11.09 -1.55
C ASP A 164 -0.58 -11.99 -1.93
N GLY A 165 -1.28 -11.61 -3.00
CA GLY A 165 -2.28 -12.49 -3.62
C GLY A 165 -1.62 -13.70 -4.29
N TRP A 166 -2.43 -14.59 -4.89
CA TRP A 166 -1.91 -15.73 -5.66
C TRP A 166 -1.04 -15.31 -6.86
N GLN A 167 -1.17 -14.05 -7.26
CA GLN A 167 -0.38 -13.40 -8.30
C GLN A 167 0.02 -12.01 -7.82
N ILE A 168 1.25 -11.62 -8.10
CA ILE A 168 1.79 -10.29 -7.83
C ILE A 168 2.13 -9.59 -9.15
N THR A 169 2.11 -8.26 -9.13
CA THR A 169 2.52 -7.44 -10.28
C THR A 169 3.62 -6.49 -9.86
N ILE A 170 4.77 -6.53 -10.55
CA ILE A 170 5.95 -5.72 -10.26
C ILE A 170 6.27 -4.89 -11.50
N VAL A 171 6.20 -3.56 -11.34
CA VAL A 171 6.49 -2.61 -12.42
C VAL A 171 7.82 -1.92 -12.16
N LEU A 172 8.72 -1.96 -13.14
CA LEU A 172 10.12 -1.60 -12.96
C LEU A 172 10.61 -0.69 -14.09
N GLU A 173 11.71 0.00 -13.79
CA GLU A 173 12.53 0.64 -14.81
C GLU A 173 14.02 0.41 -14.55
N LYS A 174 14.81 0.53 -15.61
CA LYS A 174 16.27 0.43 -15.58
C LYS A 174 16.88 1.66 -14.94
N ILE A 175 17.90 1.44 -14.12
CA ILE A 175 18.74 2.50 -13.58
C ILE A 175 19.76 2.91 -14.66
N PRO A 176 20.05 4.21 -14.85
CA PRO A 176 21.12 4.64 -15.76
C PRO A 176 22.45 3.94 -15.43
N GLU A 177 23.14 3.41 -16.44
CA GLU A 177 24.30 2.54 -16.23
C GLU A 177 25.42 3.21 -15.43
N HIS A 178 25.67 4.51 -15.66
CA HIS A 178 26.67 5.27 -14.91
C HIS A 178 26.28 5.41 -13.43
N ALA A 179 25.01 5.68 -13.13
CA ALA A 179 24.50 5.77 -11.77
C ALA A 179 24.52 4.43 -11.06
N HIS A 180 24.13 3.34 -11.74
CA HIS A 180 24.18 1.99 -11.19
C HIS A 180 25.61 1.54 -10.84
N LYS A 181 26.60 1.90 -11.67
CA LYS A 181 28.03 1.63 -11.40
C LYS A 181 28.56 2.44 -10.22
N LYS A 182 28.19 3.71 -10.12
CA LYS A 182 28.62 4.62 -9.04
C LYS A 182 27.96 4.27 -7.71
N TYR A 183 26.69 3.87 -7.73
CA TYR A 183 25.89 3.55 -6.55
C TYR A 183 25.24 2.15 -6.66
N PRO A 184 26.05 1.08 -6.55
CA PRO A 184 25.54 -0.28 -6.46
C PRO A 184 24.77 -0.47 -5.15
N LEU A 185 23.97 -1.54 -5.05
CA LEU A 185 23.21 -1.85 -3.82
C LEU A 185 24.09 -1.96 -2.57
N SER A 186 25.34 -2.41 -2.70
CA SER A 186 26.29 -2.46 -1.58
C SER A 186 26.66 -1.08 -1.04
N ALA A 187 26.71 -0.05 -1.89
CA ALA A 187 26.94 1.33 -1.45
C ALA A 187 25.72 1.86 -0.70
N LEU A 188 24.51 1.59 -1.19
CA LEU A 188 23.27 1.95 -0.50
C LEU A 188 23.14 1.22 0.86
N ALA A 189 23.53 -0.04 0.93
CA ALA A 189 23.52 -0.80 2.17
C ALA A 189 24.48 -0.24 3.22
N ALA A 190 25.64 0.29 2.80
CA ALA A 190 26.61 0.92 3.71
C ALA A 190 26.12 2.27 4.26
N GLU A 191 25.28 2.98 3.50
CA GLU A 191 24.70 4.28 3.84
C GLU A 191 23.28 4.18 4.41
N ARG A 192 22.74 2.96 4.57
CA ARG A 192 21.31 2.68 4.81
C ARG A 192 20.71 3.43 6.01
N ASP A 193 21.51 3.68 7.04
CA ASP A 193 21.06 4.38 8.25
C ASP A 193 20.83 5.88 8.01
N LEU A 194 21.47 6.46 6.99
CA LEU A 194 21.40 7.88 6.65
C LEU A 194 20.67 8.15 5.33
N HIS A 195 20.78 7.22 4.36
CA HIS A 195 20.30 7.41 2.99
C HIS A 195 19.70 6.12 2.44
N MET A 196 18.46 6.18 1.96
CA MET A 196 17.81 5.06 1.27
C MET A 196 17.05 5.52 0.03
N ASP A 197 17.18 4.74 -1.06
CA ASP A 197 16.36 4.91 -2.25
C ASP A 197 15.15 3.97 -2.12
N MET A 198 13.98 4.55 -1.82
CA MET A 198 12.76 3.78 -1.58
C MET A 198 12.21 3.09 -2.84
N LEU A 199 12.75 3.40 -4.04
CA LEU A 199 12.44 2.64 -5.26
C LEU A 199 13.31 1.39 -5.40
N ARG A 200 14.38 1.24 -4.58
CA ARG A 200 15.32 0.11 -4.58
C ARG A 200 15.32 -0.65 -3.25
N GLU A 201 14.31 -0.41 -2.42
CA GLU A 201 14.12 -1.06 -1.12
C GLU A 201 12.81 -1.85 -1.13
N VAL A 202 12.81 -2.97 -0.41
CA VAL A 202 11.64 -3.84 -0.26
C VAL A 202 10.85 -3.49 1.01
N GLY A 203 9.56 -3.79 0.99
CA GLY A 203 8.73 -3.80 2.19
C GLY A 203 8.09 -2.47 2.57
N GLU A 204 7.42 -2.49 3.72
CA GLU A 204 6.41 -1.50 4.15
C GLU A 204 6.88 -0.07 4.19
N ARG A 205 8.08 0.16 4.71
CA ARG A 205 8.65 1.50 4.79
C ARG A 205 8.83 2.10 3.39
N SER A 206 9.42 1.33 2.47
CA SER A 206 9.61 1.77 1.08
C SER A 206 8.26 2.08 0.41
N ASP A 207 7.28 1.20 0.61
CA ASP A 207 5.94 1.33 0.05
C ASP A 207 5.25 2.60 0.57
N ALA A 208 5.37 2.86 1.88
CA ALA A 208 4.74 4.00 2.54
C ALA A 208 5.26 5.33 2.01
N HIS A 209 6.59 5.49 1.89
CA HIS A 209 7.21 6.72 1.43
C HIS A 209 6.81 7.05 -0.01
N VAL A 210 6.91 6.09 -0.92
CA VAL A 210 6.59 6.35 -2.34
C VAL A 210 5.08 6.57 -2.52
N ALA A 211 4.24 5.89 -1.75
CA ALA A 211 2.80 6.16 -1.74
C ALA A 211 2.46 7.60 -1.30
N ARG A 212 3.26 8.25 -0.43
CA ARG A 212 3.05 9.67 -0.09
C ARG A 212 3.31 10.58 -1.29
N TYR A 213 4.34 10.30 -2.08
CA TYR A 213 4.65 11.09 -3.28
C TYR A 213 3.58 10.90 -4.38
N LEU A 214 3.11 9.66 -4.60
CA LEU A 214 1.94 9.39 -5.45
C LEU A 214 0.71 10.18 -4.95
N TRP A 215 0.46 10.19 -3.64
CA TRP A 215 -0.63 10.97 -3.06
C TRP A 215 -0.44 12.49 -3.21
N ALA A 216 0.79 12.98 -3.10
CA ALA A 216 1.10 14.41 -3.22
C ALA A 216 0.95 14.93 -4.65
N GLU A 217 1.14 14.08 -5.67
CA GLU A 217 1.04 14.46 -7.08
C GLU A 217 -0.31 15.13 -7.41
N LYS A 218 -1.38 14.75 -6.71
CA LYS A 218 -2.74 15.29 -6.93
C LYS A 218 -2.88 16.77 -6.54
N TYR A 219 -1.93 17.30 -5.77
CA TYR A 219 -1.88 18.72 -5.40
C TYR A 219 -0.94 19.52 -6.31
N VAL A 220 -0.21 18.86 -7.22
CA VAL A 220 0.69 19.49 -8.19
C VAL A 220 -0.05 19.69 -9.49
N ARG A 221 -0.21 20.95 -9.88
CA ARG A 221 -1.00 21.36 -11.05
C ARG A 221 -0.13 21.43 -12.30
N GLN A 222 -0.79 21.58 -13.45
CA GLN A 222 -0.10 21.86 -14.70
C GLN A 222 0.69 23.17 -14.59
N GLY A 223 1.98 23.08 -14.89
CA GLY A 223 2.86 24.25 -14.91
C GLY A 223 3.41 24.68 -13.56
N ASP A 224 3.01 24.04 -12.45
CA ASP A 224 3.51 24.37 -11.12
C ASP A 224 5.04 24.17 -11.01
N ARG A 225 5.67 25.07 -10.25
CA ARG A 225 7.06 24.91 -9.78
C ARG A 225 7.02 24.32 -8.38
N VAL A 226 7.64 23.15 -8.24
CA VAL A 226 7.60 22.38 -7.00
C VAL A 226 8.95 22.40 -6.32
N LEU A 227 8.95 22.60 -5.00
CA LEU A 227 10.11 22.34 -4.13
C LEU A 227 9.88 21.02 -3.40
N ASP A 228 10.83 20.10 -3.46
CA ASP A 228 10.91 18.93 -2.56
C ASP A 228 12.00 19.24 -1.52
N ALA A 229 11.57 19.69 -0.35
CA ALA A 229 12.43 20.15 0.73
C ALA A 229 12.76 19.00 1.69
N ALA A 230 14.04 18.64 1.78
CA ALA A 230 14.58 17.39 2.29
C ALA A 230 14.28 16.20 1.35
N CYS A 231 14.71 16.31 0.10
CA CYS A 231 14.43 15.32 -0.94
C CYS A 231 15.19 14.00 -0.78
N GLY A 232 16.15 13.92 0.15
CA GLY A 232 17.02 12.75 0.36
C GLY A 232 17.74 12.35 -0.92
N LEU A 233 17.58 11.08 -1.32
CA LEU A 233 18.14 10.54 -2.55
C LEU A 233 17.37 10.94 -3.83
N GLY A 234 16.32 11.74 -3.75
CA GLY A 234 15.62 12.33 -4.91
C GLY A 234 14.58 11.43 -5.59
N TYR A 235 14.32 10.22 -5.06
CA TYR A 235 13.33 9.28 -5.61
C TYR A 235 11.90 9.85 -5.61
N GLY A 236 11.55 10.63 -4.58
CA GLY A 236 10.25 11.28 -4.46
C GLY A 236 10.08 12.43 -5.44
N SER A 237 11.10 13.28 -5.57
CA SER A 237 11.17 14.31 -6.62
C SER A 237 11.00 13.70 -8.01
N TYR A 238 11.67 12.58 -8.29
CA TYR A 238 11.53 11.86 -9.57
C TYR A 238 10.11 11.31 -9.76
N ALA A 239 9.50 10.74 -8.71
CA ALA A 239 8.11 10.29 -8.78
C ALA A 239 7.16 11.46 -9.11
N LEU A 240 7.32 12.62 -8.48
CA LEU A 240 6.53 13.81 -8.83
C LEU A 240 6.77 14.26 -10.28
N ALA A 241 8.00 14.14 -10.81
CA ALA A 241 8.31 14.57 -12.16
C ALA A 241 7.65 13.71 -13.24
N GLU A 242 7.61 12.41 -13.02
CA GLU A 242 7.00 11.46 -13.96
C GLU A 242 5.47 11.40 -13.82
N LEU A 243 4.94 11.60 -12.61
CA LEU A 243 3.51 11.38 -12.35
C LEU A 243 2.66 12.66 -12.35
N SER A 244 3.27 13.84 -12.24
CA SER A 244 2.57 15.12 -12.25
C SER A 244 2.79 15.94 -13.53
N LYS A 245 1.97 17.00 -13.69
CA LYS A 245 2.11 17.98 -14.78
C LYS A 245 2.99 19.19 -14.39
N ALA A 246 3.86 19.06 -13.39
CA ALA A 246 4.80 20.12 -12.99
C ALA A 246 5.66 20.60 -14.16
N SER A 247 5.97 21.89 -14.18
CA SER A 247 6.94 22.46 -15.13
C SER A 247 8.38 22.26 -14.66
N LYS A 248 8.61 22.34 -13.36
CA LYS A 248 9.93 22.16 -12.72
C LYS A 248 9.77 21.61 -11.32
N ILE A 249 10.66 20.70 -10.94
CA ILE A 249 10.80 20.19 -9.58
C ILE A 249 12.24 20.42 -9.13
N THR A 250 12.38 21.09 -8.00
CA THR A 250 13.65 21.39 -7.36
C THR A 250 13.75 20.60 -6.07
N GLY A 251 14.67 19.63 -6.00
CA GLY A 251 14.98 18.91 -4.77
C GLY A 251 16.09 19.60 -3.99
N VAL A 252 15.95 19.71 -2.68
CA VAL A 252 16.98 20.24 -1.78
C VAL A 252 17.19 19.29 -0.62
N ASP A 253 18.44 18.96 -0.32
CA ASP A 253 18.79 18.12 0.83
C ASP A 253 20.12 18.56 1.47
N GLY A 254 20.30 18.33 2.76
CA GLY A 254 21.53 18.66 3.48
C GLY A 254 22.72 17.75 3.14
N SER A 255 22.46 16.60 2.53
CA SER A 255 23.49 15.61 2.18
C SER A 255 24.07 15.83 0.78
N ASP A 256 25.37 16.14 0.70
CA ASP A 256 26.11 16.17 -0.57
C ASP A 256 26.07 14.82 -1.29
N TYR A 257 26.18 13.72 -0.53
CA TYR A 257 26.06 12.36 -1.08
C TYR A 257 24.68 12.13 -1.69
N GLY A 258 23.62 12.52 -0.98
CA GLY A 258 22.24 12.32 -1.45
C GLY A 258 21.92 13.11 -2.71
N VAL A 259 22.38 14.36 -2.78
CA VAL A 259 22.21 15.21 -3.95
C VAL A 259 23.03 14.73 -5.15
N ASP A 260 24.25 14.25 -4.93
CA ASP A 260 25.08 13.63 -5.99
C ASP A 260 24.41 12.36 -6.53
N TYR A 261 23.88 11.50 -5.64
CA TYR A 261 23.09 10.34 -6.03
C TYR A 261 21.87 10.73 -6.88
N ALA A 262 21.09 11.70 -6.43
CA ALA A 262 19.88 12.14 -7.10
C ALA A 262 20.15 12.67 -8.52
N ARG A 263 21.22 13.47 -8.68
CA ARG A 263 21.62 14.01 -9.99
C ARG A 263 21.98 12.90 -10.98
N GLU A 264 22.82 11.97 -10.55
CA GLU A 264 23.28 10.85 -11.39
C GLU A 264 22.10 9.94 -11.78
N ASN A 265 21.15 9.71 -10.86
CA ASN A 265 20.04 8.79 -11.10
C ASN A 265 18.87 9.36 -11.91
N PHE A 266 18.62 10.67 -11.85
CA PHE A 266 17.33 11.23 -12.30
C PHE A 266 17.42 12.42 -13.27
N CYS A 267 18.45 13.28 -13.20
CA CYS A 267 18.50 14.48 -14.06
C CYS A 267 18.63 14.15 -15.55
N SER A 268 19.27 13.03 -15.89
CA SER A 268 19.36 12.57 -17.30
C SER A 268 18.06 11.99 -17.83
N LEU A 269 17.13 11.60 -16.95
CA LEU A 269 15.84 10.99 -17.30
C LEU A 269 14.74 12.03 -17.49
N SER A 270 14.80 13.13 -16.73
CA SER A 270 13.77 14.19 -16.80
C SER A 270 14.40 15.58 -16.74
N PRO A 271 14.23 16.43 -17.77
CA PRO A 271 14.76 17.80 -17.78
C PRO A 271 14.07 18.73 -16.76
N LYS A 272 12.97 18.26 -16.15
CA LYS A 272 12.21 18.99 -15.13
C LYS A 272 12.90 18.99 -13.77
N LEU A 273 13.90 18.13 -13.54
CA LEU A 273 14.52 17.90 -12.24
C LEU A 273 15.86 18.61 -12.08
N ASP A 274 15.99 19.39 -11.01
CA ASP A 274 17.28 19.85 -10.49
C ASP A 274 17.39 19.53 -9.00
N PHE A 275 18.61 19.24 -8.52
CA PHE A 275 18.89 18.98 -7.11
C PHE A 275 19.99 19.89 -6.58
N PHE A 276 19.88 20.34 -5.33
CA PHE A 276 20.84 21.22 -4.67
C PHE A 276 21.13 20.79 -3.23
N ALA A 277 22.41 20.82 -2.85
CA ALA A 277 22.82 20.61 -1.48
C ALA A 277 22.64 21.87 -0.64
N GLY A 278 22.14 21.73 0.58
CA GLY A 278 22.00 22.81 1.55
C GLY A 278 21.08 22.49 2.72
N TYR A 279 21.37 23.06 3.88
CA TYR A 279 20.56 22.90 5.09
C TYR A 279 19.34 23.82 5.08
N LEU A 280 18.22 23.30 5.57
CA LEU A 280 16.97 24.02 5.69
C LEU A 280 16.90 24.73 7.06
N PRO A 281 16.33 25.95 7.12
CA PRO A 281 15.79 26.73 6.00
C PRO A 281 16.82 27.58 5.22
N GLU A 282 18.05 27.73 5.70
CA GLU A 282 19.00 28.77 5.27
C GLU A 282 19.30 28.73 3.76
N CYS A 283 19.43 27.53 3.19
CA CYS A 283 19.73 27.38 1.76
C CYS A 283 18.61 27.86 0.84
N LEU A 284 17.39 28.08 1.37
CA LEU A 284 16.24 28.56 0.62
C LEU A 284 16.22 30.08 0.45
N ALA A 285 17.02 30.82 1.21
CA ALA A 285 17.10 32.28 1.17
C ALA A 285 17.48 32.85 -0.21
N LYS A 286 18.10 32.02 -1.08
CA LYS A 286 18.44 32.37 -2.46
C LYS A 286 17.21 32.52 -3.38
N TYR A 287 16.06 31.96 -3.00
CA TYR A 287 14.84 32.04 -3.80
C TYR A 287 14.00 33.25 -3.37
N PRO A 288 13.44 34.03 -4.32
CA PRO A 288 12.57 35.15 -4.01
C PRO A 288 11.21 34.70 -3.45
N ASP A 289 10.44 35.65 -2.93
CA ASP A 289 9.06 35.41 -2.48
C ASP A 289 8.19 34.91 -3.66
N GLY A 290 7.30 33.96 -3.40
CA GLY A 290 6.43 33.41 -4.45
C GLY A 290 7.15 32.62 -5.55
N HIS A 291 8.35 32.11 -5.27
CA HIS A 291 9.10 31.31 -6.22
C HIS A 291 8.50 29.93 -6.50
N PHE A 292 7.80 29.33 -5.54
CA PHE A 292 7.21 28.00 -5.69
C PHE A 292 5.68 28.06 -5.61
N ASP A 293 5.03 27.14 -6.31
CA ASP A 293 3.56 26.99 -6.30
C ASP A 293 3.14 25.86 -5.34
N VAL A 294 4.00 24.84 -5.20
CA VAL A 294 3.85 23.73 -4.25
C VAL A 294 5.17 23.44 -3.56
N ILE A 295 5.13 23.16 -2.26
CA ILE A 295 6.27 22.65 -1.48
C ILE A 295 5.87 21.31 -0.88
N VAL A 296 6.63 20.27 -1.17
CA VAL A 296 6.53 18.95 -0.55
C VAL A 296 7.68 18.80 0.44
N SER A 297 7.40 18.32 1.65
CA SER A 297 8.43 18.08 2.67
C SER A 297 7.95 16.99 3.62
N PHE A 298 8.52 15.78 3.49
CA PHE A 298 8.09 14.61 4.24
C PHE A 298 9.12 14.23 5.27
N GLU A 299 8.68 14.02 6.51
CA GLU A 299 9.52 13.58 7.63
C GLU A 299 10.75 14.48 7.78
N THR A 300 10.48 15.75 8.09
CA THR A 300 11.48 16.82 8.10
C THR A 300 11.29 17.75 9.30
N LEU A 301 10.04 18.07 9.66
CA LEU A 301 9.75 19.01 10.73
C LEU A 301 10.26 18.53 12.10
N GLU A 302 10.31 17.22 12.30
CA GLU A 302 10.86 16.55 13.48
C GLU A 302 12.39 16.64 13.57
N HIS A 303 13.07 16.87 12.45
CA HIS A 303 14.54 16.89 12.35
C HIS A 303 15.14 18.30 12.41
N VAL A 304 14.36 19.34 12.12
CA VAL A 304 14.85 20.73 12.12
C VAL A 304 14.77 21.36 13.50
N GLU A 305 15.80 22.13 13.88
CA GLU A 305 15.86 22.79 15.21
C GLU A 305 14.68 23.75 15.43
N HIS A 306 14.30 24.47 14.37
CA HIS A 306 13.29 25.53 14.40
C HIS A 306 12.21 25.32 13.32
N PRO A 307 11.26 24.38 13.51
CA PRO A 307 10.24 24.09 12.50
C PRO A 307 9.37 25.31 12.14
N GLU A 308 9.12 26.23 13.07
CA GLU A 308 8.39 27.47 12.78
C GLU A 308 9.15 28.39 11.81
N ALA A 309 10.48 28.44 11.89
CA ALA A 309 11.30 29.21 10.96
C ALA A 309 11.24 28.61 9.55
N LEU A 310 11.24 27.27 9.44
CA LEU A 310 11.06 26.58 8.17
C LEU A 310 9.66 26.82 7.59
N LEU A 311 8.60 26.73 8.39
CA LEU A 311 7.24 27.01 7.95
C LEU A 311 7.04 28.47 7.54
N THR A 312 7.69 29.40 8.23
CA THR A 312 7.75 30.83 7.83
C THR A 312 8.41 30.98 6.47
N GLU A 313 9.52 30.28 6.23
CA GLU A 313 10.23 30.32 4.96
C GLU A 313 9.42 29.67 3.82
N PHE A 314 8.77 28.53 4.06
CA PHE A 314 7.83 27.93 3.12
C PHE A 314 6.68 28.89 2.77
N HIS A 315 6.13 29.60 3.77
CA HIS A 315 5.11 30.61 3.55
C HIS A 315 5.63 31.76 2.68
N ARG A 316 6.85 32.25 2.89
CA ARG A 316 7.48 33.29 2.05
C ARG A 316 7.62 32.84 0.60
N LEU A 317 8.11 31.63 0.40
CA LEU A 317 8.41 31.05 -0.90
C LEU A 317 7.18 30.71 -1.75
N LEU A 318 6.06 30.39 -1.11
CA LEU A 318 4.84 30.04 -1.84
C LEU A 318 4.18 31.26 -2.50
N SER A 319 3.68 31.08 -3.70
CA SER A 319 2.74 32.04 -4.31
C SER A 319 1.42 32.08 -3.51
N PRO A 320 0.63 33.16 -3.57
CA PRO A 320 -0.70 33.18 -2.97
C PRO A 320 -1.56 32.02 -3.51
N GLY A 321 -2.24 31.28 -2.63
CA GLY A 321 -2.99 30.07 -3.00
C GLY A 321 -2.12 28.84 -3.34
N GLY A 322 -0.80 28.94 -3.18
CA GLY A 322 0.13 27.81 -3.24
C GLY A 322 0.02 26.91 -2.02
N ARG A 323 0.56 25.70 -2.09
CA ARG A 323 0.35 24.66 -1.06
C ARG A 323 1.64 24.12 -0.48
N ILE A 324 1.64 23.87 0.83
CA ILE A 324 2.56 22.91 1.44
C ILE A 324 1.88 21.55 1.56
N VAL A 325 2.67 20.49 1.39
CA VAL A 325 2.27 19.10 1.57
C VAL A 325 3.31 18.45 2.47
N VAL A 326 2.93 18.16 3.71
CA VAL A 326 3.88 17.73 4.75
C VAL A 326 3.47 16.42 5.41
N SER A 327 4.44 15.72 6.00
CA SER A 327 4.20 14.58 6.87
C SER A 327 5.08 14.62 8.12
N VAL A 328 4.55 14.12 9.24
CA VAL A 328 5.28 13.93 10.49
C VAL A 328 4.92 12.58 11.11
N PRO A 329 5.84 11.91 11.82
CA PRO A 329 5.54 10.75 12.64
C PRO A 329 4.56 11.14 13.74
N ASN A 330 3.70 10.20 14.13
CA ASN A 330 2.74 10.40 15.20
C ASN A 330 3.19 9.67 16.47
N ASP A 331 3.63 10.46 17.45
CA ASP A 331 3.97 10.00 18.81
C ASP A 331 4.93 8.80 18.84
N TRP A 332 6.10 8.95 18.22
CA TRP A 332 7.18 7.95 18.23
C TRP A 332 8.00 7.91 19.54
N SER A 333 7.51 8.57 20.59
CA SER A 333 8.19 8.60 21.89
C SER A 333 8.43 7.20 22.49
N ASP A 334 9.39 7.04 23.38
CA ASP A 334 9.62 5.83 24.16
C ASP A 334 8.89 5.89 25.52
N GLU A 335 9.20 4.95 26.42
CA GLU A 335 8.68 4.87 27.80
C GLU A 335 8.88 6.17 28.61
N THR A 336 9.85 7.00 28.23
CA THR A 336 10.20 8.27 28.88
C THR A 336 9.46 9.47 28.29
N GLY A 337 8.79 9.30 27.14
CA GLY A 337 8.12 10.38 26.42
C GLY A 337 9.02 11.11 25.42
N GLU A 338 10.28 10.69 25.27
CA GLU A 338 11.26 11.22 24.30
C GLU A 338 11.32 10.33 23.06
N ASP A 339 11.65 10.89 21.89
CA ASP A 339 11.85 10.08 20.69
C ASP A 339 13.18 9.28 20.79
N PRO A 340 13.18 7.95 20.63
CA PRO A 340 14.41 7.17 20.70
C PRO A 340 15.37 7.43 19.53
N ASN A 341 14.90 8.08 18.44
CA ASN A 341 15.75 8.49 17.35
C ASN A 341 16.56 9.75 17.73
N PRO A 342 17.90 9.70 17.81
CA PRO A 342 18.71 10.84 18.20
C PRO A 342 18.65 12.02 17.21
N PHE A 343 18.13 11.78 16.00
CA PHE A 343 17.92 12.82 14.98
C PHE A 343 16.54 13.46 15.04
N HIS A 344 15.61 12.96 15.86
CA HIS A 344 14.31 13.60 16.11
C HIS A 344 14.47 14.60 17.25
N LEU A 345 14.45 15.88 16.90
CA LEU A 345 14.50 16.98 17.86
C LEU A 345 13.13 17.27 18.49
N HIS A 346 12.06 16.72 17.89
CA HIS A 346 10.68 17.00 18.26
C HIS A 346 9.80 15.76 18.17
N VAL A 347 9.11 15.42 19.26
CA VAL A 347 7.95 14.52 19.19
C VAL A 347 6.76 15.28 18.61
N TYR A 348 6.07 14.66 17.64
CA TYR A 348 4.90 15.22 16.98
C TYR A 348 3.61 14.53 17.41
N THR A 349 2.57 15.34 17.57
CA THR A 349 1.17 14.92 17.70
C THR A 349 0.35 15.64 16.65
N LEU A 350 -0.87 15.15 16.38
CA LEU A 350 -1.80 15.83 15.47
C LEU A 350 -2.07 17.28 15.89
N ASP A 351 -2.25 17.53 17.19
CA ASP A 351 -2.56 18.87 17.69
C ASP A 351 -1.38 19.82 17.54
N LYS A 352 -0.14 19.34 17.78
CA LYS A 352 1.07 20.11 17.50
C LYS A 352 1.14 20.47 16.02
N LEU A 353 1.04 19.48 15.12
CA LEU A 353 1.07 19.72 13.68
C LEU A 353 0.01 20.75 13.26
N ARG A 354 -1.25 20.56 13.68
CA ARG A 354 -2.35 21.49 13.38
C ARG A 354 -2.05 22.90 13.86
N ALA A 355 -1.53 23.05 15.07
CA ALA A 355 -1.22 24.35 15.65
C ALA A 355 -0.17 25.10 14.82
N GLN A 356 0.91 24.42 14.42
CA GLN A 356 1.98 25.02 13.61
C GLN A 356 1.50 25.38 12.21
N ILE A 357 0.77 24.47 11.54
CA ILE A 357 0.27 24.72 10.20
C ILE A 357 -0.72 25.89 10.19
N LYS A 358 -1.61 26.00 11.20
CA LYS A 358 -2.58 27.11 11.32
C LYS A 358 -1.93 28.49 11.56
N GLN A 359 -0.66 28.58 11.94
CA GLN A 359 0.03 29.87 12.12
C GLN A 359 0.27 30.58 10.79
N HIS A 360 0.50 29.83 9.71
CA HIS A 360 0.91 30.38 8.41
C HIS A 360 0.01 29.96 7.24
N PHE A 361 -0.74 28.87 7.39
CA PHE A 361 -1.51 28.26 6.31
C PHE A 361 -2.95 27.99 6.72
N ILE A 362 -3.83 27.96 5.72
CA ILE A 362 -5.21 27.48 5.86
C ILE A 362 -5.18 25.95 5.67
N PRO A 363 -5.49 25.14 6.70
CA PRO A 363 -5.60 23.69 6.55
C PRO A 363 -6.64 23.31 5.48
N GLU A 364 -6.25 22.49 4.51
CA GLU A 364 -7.13 22.06 3.42
C GLU A 364 -7.44 20.57 3.44
N ALA A 365 -6.50 19.74 3.88
CA ALA A 365 -6.69 18.30 3.98
C ALA A 365 -5.81 17.68 5.08
N LEU A 366 -6.32 16.61 5.68
CA LEU A 366 -5.63 15.80 6.68
C LEU A 366 -5.77 14.32 6.32
N PHE A 367 -4.68 13.57 6.41
CA PHE A 367 -4.63 12.14 6.12
C PHE A 367 -3.88 11.40 7.23
N GLN A 368 -4.36 10.21 7.53
CA GLN A 368 -3.68 9.22 8.36
C GLN A 368 -2.95 8.23 7.46
N GLN A 369 -1.72 7.88 7.81
CA GLN A 369 -1.02 6.76 7.21
C GLN A 369 -0.55 5.77 8.28
N ILE A 370 -0.64 4.48 7.97
CA ILE A 370 0.02 3.36 8.65
C ILE A 370 0.82 2.64 7.57
N ALA A 371 2.07 2.27 7.87
CA ALA A 371 2.90 1.39 7.06
C ALA A 371 2.99 0.01 7.69
N SER A 372 3.22 -0.01 9.00
CA SER A 372 3.63 -1.21 9.70
C SER A 372 2.92 -1.36 11.05
N GLY A 373 2.54 -0.25 11.69
CA GLY A 373 1.91 -0.28 13.00
C GLY A 373 1.71 1.11 13.57
N CYS A 374 1.08 1.23 14.73
CA CYS A 374 1.04 2.49 15.46
C CYS A 374 0.88 2.25 16.96
N LYS A 375 1.09 3.29 17.76
CA LYS A 375 0.74 3.25 19.18
C LYS A 375 -0.78 3.34 19.38
N THR A 376 -1.32 2.46 20.24
CA THR A 376 -2.73 2.54 20.65
C THR A 376 -2.89 3.29 21.95
N THR A 377 -3.92 4.15 22.02
CA THR A 377 -4.24 4.99 23.19
C THR A 377 -4.66 4.20 24.44
N SER A 378 -5.00 2.91 24.31
CA SER A 378 -5.50 2.08 25.41
C SER A 378 -4.42 1.49 26.32
N ALA A 379 -3.14 1.50 25.91
CA ALA A 379 -2.04 0.96 26.71
C ALA A 379 -0.76 1.72 26.38
N TRP A 380 -0.41 2.67 27.27
CA TRP A 380 0.82 3.47 27.27
C TRP A 380 1.98 2.79 26.52
N ASN A 381 2.43 3.41 25.43
CA ASN A 381 3.65 3.11 24.67
C ASN A 381 3.80 1.75 23.98
N SER A 382 2.78 0.90 23.91
CA SER A 382 2.88 -0.33 23.12
C SER A 382 2.60 -0.11 21.63
N TRP A 383 3.60 -0.39 20.80
CA TRP A 383 3.46 -0.47 19.34
C TRP A 383 2.64 -1.68 18.95
N GLN A 384 1.58 -1.47 18.17
CA GLN A 384 0.76 -2.54 17.63
C GLN A 384 0.91 -2.62 16.12
N ARG A 385 1.14 -3.84 15.64
CA ARG A 385 1.14 -4.16 14.21
C ARG A 385 -0.23 -3.82 13.61
N MET A 386 -0.25 -3.06 12.52
CA MET A 386 -1.47 -2.69 11.82
C MET A 386 -1.23 -2.70 10.31
N PRO A 387 -2.26 -3.03 9.51
CA PRO A 387 -2.13 -3.06 8.05
C PRO A 387 -1.87 -1.66 7.47
N ARG A 388 -1.11 -1.62 6.38
CA ARG A 388 -0.94 -0.44 5.51
C ARG A 388 -2.31 0.18 5.23
N THR A 389 -2.43 1.47 5.53
CA THR A 389 -3.65 2.25 5.31
C THR A 389 -3.25 3.68 5.01
N LEU A 390 -3.84 4.32 4.00
CA LEU A 390 -3.72 5.74 3.71
C LEU A 390 -5.12 6.34 3.47
N ARG A 391 -5.65 7.10 4.42
CA ARG A 391 -7.04 7.60 4.33
C ARG A 391 -7.19 9.05 4.76
N SER A 392 -8.18 9.71 4.16
CA SER A 392 -8.58 11.06 4.53
C SER A 392 -9.23 11.07 5.91
N VAL A 393 -8.95 12.12 6.69
CA VAL A 393 -9.49 12.35 8.03
C VAL A 393 -10.04 13.79 8.08
N PRO A 394 -11.18 14.05 8.75
CA PRO A 394 -11.67 15.40 8.94
C PRO A 394 -10.62 16.29 9.64
N ILE A 395 -10.38 17.49 9.10
CA ILE A 395 -9.33 18.41 9.58
C ILE A 395 -9.50 18.73 11.06
N ASP A 396 -10.73 18.94 11.52
CA ASP A 396 -11.06 19.29 12.90
C ASP A 396 -11.55 18.08 13.73
N THR A 397 -11.14 16.85 13.37
CA THR A 397 -11.48 15.68 14.19
C THR A 397 -10.93 15.80 15.62
N ASN A 398 -11.81 15.56 16.60
CA ASN A 398 -11.47 15.42 18.02
C ASN A 398 -11.26 13.96 18.44
N SER A 399 -11.45 13.02 17.51
CA SER A 399 -11.26 11.58 17.73
C SER A 399 -10.42 11.03 16.59
N PRO A 400 -9.10 11.31 16.60
CA PRO A 400 -8.22 10.87 15.52
C PRO A 400 -8.14 9.34 15.48
N PRO A 401 -8.14 8.72 14.28
CA PRO A 401 -7.88 7.30 14.17
C PRO A 401 -6.45 6.92 14.57
N PRO A 402 -6.19 5.62 14.85
CA PRO A 402 -4.83 5.11 14.98
C PRO A 402 -4.00 5.47 13.74
N SER A 403 -2.80 6.02 13.97
CA SER A 403 -1.98 6.64 12.93
C SER A 403 -0.51 6.47 13.26
N GLU A 404 0.29 6.09 12.27
CA GLU A 404 1.76 6.04 12.33
C GLU A 404 2.35 7.36 11.86
N TRP A 405 1.77 7.96 10.81
CA TRP A 405 2.08 9.30 10.34
C TRP A 405 0.82 10.13 10.13
N TRP A 406 0.97 11.44 10.34
CA TRP A 406 0.02 12.46 9.90
C TRP A 406 0.54 13.14 8.64
N LEU A 407 -0.32 13.24 7.64
CA LEU A 407 -0.07 13.96 6.40
C LEU A 407 -1.04 15.13 6.32
N MET A 408 -0.55 16.34 6.00
CA MET A 408 -1.37 17.54 6.01
C MET A 408 -1.07 18.44 4.82
N VAL A 409 -2.11 19.07 4.29
CA VAL A 409 -2.01 20.08 3.24
C VAL A 409 -2.44 21.43 3.79
N GLY A 410 -1.57 22.42 3.63
CA GLY A 410 -1.80 23.81 4.03
C GLY A 410 -1.74 24.73 2.82
N MET A 411 -2.78 25.53 2.60
CA MET A 411 -2.82 26.54 1.54
C MET A 411 -2.34 27.89 2.08
N LYS A 412 -1.40 28.54 1.38
CA LYS A 412 -1.06 29.94 1.65
C LYS A 412 -2.25 30.81 1.33
N ASP A 413 -2.55 31.76 2.21
CA ASP A 413 -3.70 32.64 2.08
C ASP A 413 -3.76 33.30 0.68
N PRO A 414 -4.80 33.00 -0.13
CA PRO A 414 -4.89 33.51 -1.49
C PRO A 414 -5.33 34.97 -1.56
N VAL A 415 -5.80 35.54 -0.44
CA VAL A 415 -6.26 36.92 -0.37
C VAL A 415 -5.09 37.90 -0.24
N SER A 416 -3.92 37.42 0.19
CA SER A 416 -2.69 38.23 0.22
C SER A 416 -2.24 38.59 -1.20
N ASN A 417 -2.03 39.88 -1.47
CA ASN A 417 -1.73 40.41 -2.81
C ASN A 417 -0.33 41.04 -2.94
N SER A 418 0.62 40.70 -2.07
CA SER A 418 1.97 41.28 -2.09
C SER A 418 2.86 40.74 -3.21
N ILE A 419 2.47 39.64 -3.86
CA ILE A 419 3.25 38.96 -4.90
C ILE A 419 2.60 39.21 -6.27
N PRO A 420 3.34 39.75 -7.26
CA PRO A 420 2.83 39.94 -8.62
C PRO A 420 2.27 38.64 -9.18
N TYR A 421 1.12 38.72 -9.84
CA TYR A 421 0.53 37.55 -10.47
C TYR A 421 1.38 37.05 -11.64
N ARG A 422 1.43 35.74 -11.81
CA ARG A 422 2.03 35.09 -12.95
C ARG A 422 1.13 33.97 -13.41
N GLU A 423 0.68 34.01 -14.66
CA GLU A 423 0.08 32.84 -15.27
C GLU A 423 1.16 31.81 -15.60
N SER A 424 0.93 30.58 -15.14
CA SER A 424 1.86 29.45 -15.24
C SER A 424 1.16 28.19 -15.74
N VAL A 425 -0.18 28.16 -15.71
CA VAL A 425 -0.99 27.04 -16.18
C VAL A 425 -1.24 27.18 -17.68
N TYR A 426 -1.63 28.38 -18.10
CA TYR A 426 -2.02 28.68 -19.48
C TYR A 426 -0.94 29.50 -20.18
N GLY A 427 -0.47 29.04 -21.33
CA GLY A 427 0.45 29.83 -22.15
C GLY A 427 -0.23 31.10 -22.70
N TYR A 428 0.51 32.21 -22.75
CA TYR A 428 0.10 33.40 -23.49
C TYR A 428 0.66 33.35 -24.91
N SER A 429 0.09 32.52 -25.79
CA SER A 429 0.63 32.39 -27.16
C SER A 429 -0.35 32.66 -28.30
N ALA A 430 -1.66 32.71 -28.07
CA ALA A 430 -2.70 33.03 -29.05
C ALA A 430 -4.04 33.24 -28.30
N PRO A 431 -5.14 33.75 -28.92
CA PRO A 431 -6.45 33.80 -28.27
C PRO A 431 -6.90 32.44 -27.67
N PRO A 432 -7.94 32.37 -26.80
CA PRO A 432 -8.89 33.42 -26.47
C PRO A 432 -8.29 34.50 -25.59
N ALA A 433 -8.05 35.67 -26.20
CA ALA A 433 -7.15 36.67 -25.64
C ALA A 433 -7.68 37.26 -24.36
N ASN A 434 -9.01 37.29 -24.15
CA ASN A 434 -9.66 37.83 -22.94
C ASN A 434 -9.86 36.79 -21.84
N LEU A 435 -9.93 35.51 -22.17
CA LEU A 435 -10.23 34.43 -21.21
C LEU A 435 -9.14 34.31 -20.14
N LEU A 436 -7.89 34.60 -20.51
CA LEU A 436 -6.70 34.44 -19.67
C LEU A 436 -6.20 35.78 -19.09
N GLN A 437 -6.94 36.88 -19.27
CA GLN A 437 -6.55 38.24 -18.83
C GLN A 437 -6.95 38.48 -17.38
N PHE A 438 -6.61 37.54 -16.49
CA PHE A 438 -6.92 37.67 -15.08
C PHE A 438 -6.21 38.87 -14.47
N GLU A 439 -4.94 39.09 -14.82
CA GLU A 439 -4.14 40.24 -14.35
C GLU A 439 -4.76 41.59 -14.72
N ARG A 440 -5.43 41.69 -15.87
CA ARG A 440 -6.07 42.92 -16.34
C ARG A 440 -7.38 43.20 -15.60
N ASP A 441 -8.20 42.16 -15.39
CA ASP A 441 -9.60 42.34 -14.99
C ASP A 441 -9.88 42.04 -13.51
N TYR A 442 -9.01 41.26 -12.84
CA TYR A 442 -9.09 40.99 -11.40
C TYR A 442 -8.18 41.94 -10.63
N LYS A 443 -8.62 42.34 -9.43
CA LYS A 443 -7.78 43.09 -8.50
C LYS A 443 -6.77 42.16 -7.82
N ASN A 444 -7.19 40.94 -7.51
CA ASN A 444 -6.34 39.85 -7.08
C ASN A 444 -6.55 38.61 -7.99
N PRO A 445 -5.75 38.48 -9.06
CA PRO A 445 -5.89 37.38 -10.01
C PRO A 445 -5.59 35.99 -9.40
N TRP A 446 -4.86 35.92 -8.29
CA TRP A 446 -4.59 34.66 -7.59
C TRP A 446 -5.87 33.97 -7.08
N LEU A 447 -6.94 34.73 -6.84
CA LEU A 447 -8.23 34.20 -6.40
C LEU A 447 -8.85 33.23 -7.39
N VAL A 448 -8.56 33.36 -8.69
CA VAL A 448 -9.10 32.46 -9.73
C VAL A 448 -8.72 31.01 -9.44
N ARG A 449 -7.44 30.79 -9.10
CA ARG A 449 -6.89 29.46 -8.81
C ARG A 449 -7.46 28.86 -7.53
N SER A 450 -7.73 29.68 -6.51
CA SER A 450 -8.15 29.21 -5.20
C SER A 450 -9.67 29.12 -5.01
N LEU A 451 -10.48 29.85 -5.79
CA LEU A 451 -11.94 29.90 -5.64
C LEU A 451 -12.72 29.29 -6.80
N LEU A 452 -12.30 29.54 -8.04
CA LEU A 452 -13.15 29.26 -9.22
C LEU A 452 -12.78 27.98 -9.93
N GLU A 453 -11.50 27.77 -10.14
CA GLU A 453 -11.03 26.75 -11.04
C GLU A 453 -11.12 25.37 -10.40
N PHE A 454 -12.00 24.51 -10.91
CA PHE A 454 -12.41 23.28 -10.23
C PHE A 454 -11.23 22.37 -9.86
N HIS A 455 -10.25 22.24 -10.75
CA HIS A 455 -9.06 21.41 -10.52
C HIS A 455 -8.09 22.03 -9.51
N PHE A 456 -8.16 23.35 -9.28
CA PHE A 456 -7.14 24.08 -8.52
C PHE A 456 -7.66 24.66 -7.20
N ARG A 457 -8.94 24.95 -7.10
CA ARG A 457 -9.58 25.54 -5.93
C ARG A 457 -9.50 24.61 -4.72
N ALA A 458 -9.73 25.15 -3.53
CA ALA A 458 -9.82 24.32 -2.33
C ALA A 458 -10.95 23.29 -2.48
N THR A 459 -10.70 22.01 -2.18
CA THR A 459 -11.75 20.97 -2.26
C THR A 459 -12.67 20.98 -1.04
N ASN A 460 -12.20 21.51 0.09
CA ASN A 460 -13.00 21.67 1.30
C ASN A 460 -13.99 22.84 1.15
N SER A 461 -15.29 22.55 1.28
CA SER A 461 -16.36 23.54 1.11
C SER A 461 -16.33 24.65 2.16
N ASP A 462 -15.92 24.36 3.40
CA ASP A 462 -15.84 25.35 4.47
C ASP A 462 -14.67 26.31 4.24
N VAL A 463 -13.54 25.79 3.76
CA VAL A 463 -12.38 26.61 3.36
C VAL A 463 -12.78 27.55 2.21
N LEU A 464 -13.45 27.03 1.18
CA LEU A 464 -13.96 27.86 0.07
C LEU A 464 -14.91 28.96 0.57
N HIS A 465 -15.83 28.60 1.49
CA HIS A 465 -16.78 29.55 2.07
C HIS A 465 -16.05 30.68 2.82
N GLN A 466 -15.10 30.33 3.70
CA GLN A 466 -14.35 31.29 4.50
C GLN A 466 -13.51 32.23 3.63
N VAL A 467 -12.83 31.70 2.60
CA VAL A 467 -12.06 32.53 1.66
C VAL A 467 -13.00 33.48 0.90
N ALA A 468 -14.14 32.99 0.39
CA ALA A 468 -15.11 33.82 -0.30
C ALA A 468 -15.65 34.96 0.58
N GLN A 469 -16.03 34.68 1.83
CA GLN A 469 -16.49 35.69 2.79
C GLN A 469 -15.42 36.75 3.07
N ARG A 470 -14.15 36.35 3.20
CA ARG A 470 -13.03 37.27 3.39
C ARG A 470 -12.80 38.17 2.18
N VAL A 471 -12.95 37.65 0.97
CA VAL A 471 -12.91 38.47 -0.26
C VAL A 471 -14.03 39.52 -0.25
N LEU A 472 -15.26 39.13 0.09
CA LEU A 472 -16.37 40.08 0.21
C LEU A 472 -16.11 41.16 1.25
N ALA A 473 -15.55 40.81 2.41
CA ALA A 473 -15.26 41.74 3.49
C ALA A 473 -14.17 42.78 3.13
N GLN A 474 -13.31 42.49 2.16
CA GLN A 474 -12.24 43.38 1.71
C GLN A 474 -12.59 44.20 0.46
N GLU A 475 -13.72 43.89 -0.20
CA GLU A 475 -14.14 44.57 -1.41
C GLU A 475 -15.17 45.67 -1.12
N ASN A 476 -14.76 46.91 -1.35
CA ASN A 476 -15.63 48.09 -1.19
C ASN A 476 -16.38 48.45 -2.48
N ALA A 477 -15.93 47.94 -3.64
CA ALA A 477 -16.62 48.19 -4.89
C ALA A 477 -17.99 47.50 -4.91
N SER A 478 -18.98 48.15 -5.54
CA SER A 478 -20.29 47.54 -5.78
C SER A 478 -20.16 46.30 -6.66
N ILE A 479 -19.30 46.37 -7.68
CA ILE A 479 -18.98 45.29 -8.62
C ILE A 479 -17.45 45.18 -8.85
N SER A 480 -16.91 43.96 -8.86
CA SER A 480 -15.53 43.63 -9.24
C SER A 480 -15.43 42.14 -9.64
N ALA A 481 -14.38 41.73 -10.36
CA ALA A 481 -14.22 40.33 -10.73
C ALA A 481 -13.98 39.45 -9.49
N ASP A 482 -13.21 39.93 -8.52
CA ASP A 482 -12.93 39.28 -7.22
C ASP A 482 -14.23 39.00 -6.46
N LYS A 483 -15.10 40.01 -6.31
CA LYS A 483 -16.40 39.87 -5.65
C LYS A 483 -17.35 38.97 -6.44
N GLY A 484 -17.37 39.07 -7.77
CA GLY A 484 -18.12 38.16 -8.62
C GLY A 484 -17.72 36.70 -8.41
N ALA A 485 -16.42 36.44 -8.22
CA ALA A 485 -15.89 35.11 -7.95
C ALA A 485 -16.36 34.56 -6.60
N ALA A 486 -16.25 35.37 -5.55
CA ALA A 486 -16.71 35.01 -4.21
C ALA A 486 -18.22 34.74 -4.15
N LEU A 487 -19.03 35.63 -4.76
CA LEU A 487 -20.48 35.46 -4.84
C LEU A 487 -20.86 34.19 -5.61
N ALA A 488 -20.15 33.85 -6.69
CA ALA A 488 -20.42 32.61 -7.41
C ALA A 488 -20.24 31.37 -6.51
N VAL A 489 -19.15 31.30 -5.72
CA VAL A 489 -18.92 30.21 -4.76
C VAL A 489 -20.06 30.11 -3.75
N LEU A 490 -20.38 31.22 -3.08
CA LEU A 490 -21.40 31.26 -2.03
C LEU A 490 -22.79 30.93 -2.56
N GLY A 491 -23.16 31.47 -3.72
CA GLY A 491 -24.48 31.23 -4.30
C GLY A 491 -24.67 29.78 -4.78
N TYR A 492 -23.62 29.12 -5.29
CA TYR A 492 -23.69 27.70 -5.61
C TYR A 492 -23.76 26.82 -4.34
N GLN A 493 -23.13 27.22 -3.23
CA GLN A 493 -23.30 26.56 -1.94
C GLN A 493 -24.73 26.70 -1.41
N ILE A 494 -25.34 27.89 -1.52
CA ILE A 494 -26.77 28.11 -1.19
C ILE A 494 -27.67 27.24 -2.07
N LEU A 495 -27.38 27.17 -3.37
CA LEU A 495 -28.16 26.35 -4.31
C LEU A 495 -28.12 24.86 -3.92
N ALA A 496 -26.94 24.36 -3.54
CA ALA A 496 -26.72 22.97 -3.12
C ALA A 496 -27.24 22.64 -1.71
N ASN A 497 -27.44 23.65 -0.85
CA ASN A 497 -27.95 23.44 0.51
C ASN A 497 -29.48 23.30 0.50
N ASP A 498 -29.99 22.09 0.75
CA ASP A 498 -31.44 21.82 0.82
C ASP A 498 -32.13 22.47 2.03
N LEU A 499 -31.37 22.93 3.03
CA LEU A 499 -31.88 23.62 4.21
C LEU A 499 -31.97 25.14 4.05
N ALA A 500 -31.47 25.71 2.94
CA ALA A 500 -31.51 27.16 2.71
C ALA A 500 -32.96 27.67 2.59
N THR A 501 -33.30 28.72 3.33
CA THR A 501 -34.65 29.29 3.36
C THR A 501 -34.89 30.24 2.19
N SER A 502 -36.16 30.56 1.91
CA SER A 502 -36.49 31.59 0.92
C SER A 502 -35.91 32.96 1.26
N ALA A 503 -35.78 33.29 2.55
CA ALA A 503 -35.17 34.54 3.00
C ALA A 503 -33.67 34.58 2.68
N ASP A 504 -32.94 33.49 2.94
CA ASP A 504 -31.50 33.38 2.62
C ASP A 504 -31.27 33.57 1.11
N VAL A 505 -32.12 32.94 0.29
CA VAL A 505 -32.05 33.03 -1.17
C VAL A 505 -32.36 34.44 -1.66
N GLU A 506 -33.42 35.08 -1.15
CA GLU A 506 -33.80 36.44 -1.55
C GLU A 506 -32.76 37.47 -1.13
N GLN A 507 -32.19 37.33 0.06
CA GLN A 507 -31.09 38.16 0.52
C GLN A 507 -29.88 38.03 -0.40
N PHE A 508 -29.48 36.81 -0.74
CA PHE A 508 -28.37 36.59 -1.67
C PHE A 508 -28.65 37.13 -3.08
N ILE A 509 -29.88 36.99 -3.59
CA ILE A 509 -30.28 37.57 -4.87
C ILE A 509 -30.10 39.10 -4.87
N ALA A 510 -30.48 39.77 -3.79
CA ALA A 510 -30.29 41.21 -3.65
C ALA A 510 -28.81 41.63 -3.70
N GLU A 511 -27.90 40.78 -3.20
CA GLU A 511 -26.45 41.03 -3.26
C GLU A 511 -25.86 40.91 -4.68
N ILE A 512 -26.40 40.02 -5.52
CA ILE A 512 -25.94 39.82 -6.90
C ILE A 512 -26.64 40.72 -7.93
N ASP A 513 -27.76 41.35 -7.57
CA ASP A 513 -28.53 42.23 -8.46
C ASP A 513 -27.71 43.32 -9.19
N PRO A 514 -26.73 43.98 -8.55
CA PRO A 514 -25.84 44.93 -9.23
C PRO A 514 -25.08 44.33 -10.42
N TYR A 515 -24.79 43.03 -10.41
CA TYR A 515 -24.09 42.37 -11.52
C TYR A 515 -25.00 42.11 -12.71
N VAL A 516 -26.28 41.80 -12.47
CA VAL A 516 -27.19 41.22 -13.49
C VAL A 516 -28.12 42.25 -14.13
N THR A 517 -28.00 43.53 -13.76
CA THR A 517 -28.88 44.60 -14.24
C THR A 517 -28.59 44.99 -15.69
N ALA A 518 -27.31 45.07 -16.10
CA ALA A 518 -26.91 45.40 -17.46
C ALA A 518 -25.58 44.71 -17.84
N PRO A 519 -25.34 44.44 -19.15
CA PRO A 519 -24.06 43.91 -19.62
C PRO A 519 -22.87 44.84 -19.30
N HIS A 520 -21.69 44.25 -19.12
CA HIS A 520 -20.46 44.97 -18.77
C HIS A 520 -19.48 44.98 -19.93
N LYS A 521 -18.66 46.04 -20.03
CA LYS A 521 -17.60 46.14 -21.06
C LYS A 521 -16.31 45.40 -20.68
N ILE A 522 -16.09 45.19 -19.38
CA ILE A 522 -14.93 44.45 -18.88
C ILE A 522 -15.22 42.95 -19.07
N PRO A 523 -14.38 42.20 -19.80
CA PRO A 523 -14.72 40.84 -20.20
C PRO A 523 -15.02 39.88 -19.04
N HIS A 524 -14.21 39.89 -17.97
CA HIS A 524 -14.50 39.06 -16.80
C HIS A 524 -15.73 39.53 -15.99
N LEU A 525 -16.10 40.82 -16.02
CA LEU A 525 -17.37 41.26 -15.44
C LEU A 525 -18.56 40.77 -16.26
N GLN A 526 -18.43 40.72 -17.59
CA GLN A 526 -19.45 40.11 -18.45
C GLN A 526 -19.63 38.62 -18.15
N ARG A 527 -18.53 37.89 -17.93
CA ARG A 527 -18.58 36.48 -17.48
C ARG A 527 -19.43 36.35 -16.21
N PHE A 528 -19.27 37.25 -15.23
CA PHE A 528 -20.04 37.23 -13.99
C PHE A 528 -21.49 37.70 -14.17
N TYR A 529 -21.78 38.64 -15.07
CA TYR A 529 -23.15 38.98 -15.45
C TYR A 529 -23.91 37.73 -15.90
N VAL A 530 -23.36 36.96 -16.84
CA VAL A 530 -23.99 35.73 -17.34
C VAL A 530 -24.05 34.67 -16.24
N SER A 531 -22.95 34.48 -15.50
CA SER A 531 -22.86 33.41 -14.49
C SER A 531 -23.77 33.62 -13.29
N LEU A 532 -23.82 34.84 -12.75
CA LEU A 532 -24.67 35.18 -11.63
C LEU A 532 -26.14 35.32 -12.04
N ALA A 533 -26.44 35.77 -13.26
CA ALA A 533 -27.82 35.77 -13.76
C ALA A 533 -28.37 34.36 -13.91
N TYR A 534 -27.58 33.43 -14.46
CA TYR A 534 -27.99 32.02 -14.52
C TYR A 534 -28.17 31.42 -13.12
N LEU A 535 -27.27 31.71 -12.18
CA LEU A 535 -27.39 31.28 -10.79
C LEU A 535 -28.65 31.87 -10.11
N LYS A 536 -28.95 33.16 -10.34
CA LYS A 536 -30.17 33.82 -9.88
C LYS A 536 -31.41 33.08 -10.37
N ALA A 537 -31.48 32.74 -11.65
CA ALA A 537 -32.59 31.96 -12.19
C ALA A 537 -32.74 30.63 -11.45
N ARG A 538 -31.64 29.88 -11.27
CA ARG A 538 -31.65 28.59 -10.56
C ARG A 538 -32.09 28.70 -9.11
N LEU A 539 -31.67 29.75 -8.41
CA LEU A 539 -32.09 30.04 -7.04
C LEU A 539 -33.59 30.41 -6.97
N LEU A 540 -34.10 31.18 -7.93
CA LEU A 540 -35.53 31.48 -8.03
C LEU A 540 -36.37 30.21 -8.25
N VAL A 541 -35.88 29.25 -9.04
CA VAL A 541 -36.52 27.92 -9.16
C VAL A 541 -36.56 27.21 -7.82
N LYS A 542 -35.45 27.20 -7.07
CA LYS A 542 -35.35 26.55 -5.76
C LYS A 542 -36.45 27.00 -4.79
N ILE A 543 -36.81 28.29 -4.84
CA ILE A 543 -37.85 28.88 -3.98
C ILE A 543 -39.22 29.00 -4.66
N GLY A 544 -39.41 28.36 -5.82
CA GLY A 544 -40.70 28.30 -6.52
C GLY A 544 -41.12 29.56 -7.30
N LYS A 545 -40.23 30.53 -7.51
CA LYS A 545 -40.51 31.77 -8.26
C LYS A 545 -40.30 31.60 -9.78
N PHE A 546 -41.10 30.72 -10.39
CA PHE A 546 -40.92 30.30 -11.78
C PHE A 546 -41.05 31.43 -12.82
N ASP A 547 -41.96 32.39 -12.66
CA ASP A 547 -42.15 33.49 -13.63
C ASP A 547 -40.92 34.39 -13.72
N THR A 548 -40.40 34.80 -12.56
CA THR A 548 -39.17 35.60 -12.48
C THR A 548 -37.97 34.78 -12.95
N ALA A 549 -37.90 33.49 -12.61
CA ALA A 549 -36.84 32.61 -13.09
C ALA A 549 -36.82 32.54 -14.62
N LEU A 550 -37.97 32.34 -15.25
CA LEU A 550 -38.11 32.26 -16.71
C LEU A 550 -37.67 33.56 -17.40
N ALA A 551 -38.03 34.72 -16.85
CA ALA A 551 -37.58 36.01 -17.38
C ALA A 551 -36.04 36.13 -17.34
N VAL A 552 -35.41 35.72 -16.23
CA VAL A 552 -33.95 35.74 -16.10
C VAL A 552 -33.28 34.70 -17.00
N LEU A 553 -33.85 33.50 -17.17
CA LEU A 553 -33.33 32.51 -18.13
C LEU A 553 -33.35 33.05 -19.56
N ASN A 554 -34.45 33.71 -19.96
CA ASN A 554 -34.53 34.35 -21.27
C ASN A 554 -33.50 35.48 -21.44
N GLN A 555 -33.24 36.27 -20.40
CA GLN A 555 -32.16 37.26 -20.39
C GLN A 555 -30.79 36.60 -20.61
N VAL A 556 -30.49 35.51 -19.90
CA VAL A 556 -29.23 34.77 -20.03
C VAL A 556 -29.09 34.16 -21.43
N ALA A 557 -30.13 33.52 -21.96
CA ALA A 557 -30.15 32.92 -23.30
C ALA A 557 -29.91 33.93 -24.44
N ASN A 558 -30.21 35.21 -24.19
CA ASN A 558 -30.01 36.30 -25.14
C ASN A 558 -28.74 37.13 -24.91
N SER A 559 -27.89 36.73 -23.95
CA SER A 559 -26.66 37.45 -23.65
C SER A 559 -25.63 37.32 -24.78
N ASP A 560 -24.96 38.42 -25.10
CA ASP A 560 -23.83 38.45 -26.03
C ASP A 560 -22.53 38.06 -25.30
N LEU A 561 -21.81 37.09 -25.88
CA LEU A 561 -20.56 36.54 -25.36
C LEU A 561 -19.33 36.98 -26.18
N SER A 562 -19.53 37.70 -27.28
CA SER A 562 -18.46 38.14 -28.18
C SER A 562 -17.37 38.97 -27.48
N ILE A 563 -17.74 39.63 -26.38
CA ILE A 563 -16.83 40.49 -25.62
C ILE A 563 -15.94 39.75 -24.62
N PHE A 564 -16.16 38.46 -24.37
CA PHE A 564 -15.32 37.65 -23.48
C PHE A 564 -14.67 36.48 -24.21
N SER A 565 -15.38 35.37 -24.33
CA SER A 565 -14.93 34.20 -25.05
C SER A 565 -16.14 33.38 -25.48
N PRO A 566 -16.20 32.91 -26.73
CA PRO A 566 -17.27 32.03 -27.20
C PRO A 566 -17.23 30.65 -26.50
N THR A 567 -16.11 30.26 -25.90
CA THR A 567 -15.96 28.95 -25.25
C THR A 567 -16.76 28.80 -23.95
N LEU A 568 -17.30 29.88 -23.37
CA LEU A 568 -18.05 29.86 -22.10
C LEU A 568 -19.57 29.96 -22.25
N GLY A 569 -20.09 29.52 -23.39
CA GLY A 569 -21.52 29.59 -23.69
C GLY A 569 -22.41 28.58 -23.00
N THR A 570 -21.88 27.68 -22.17
CA THR A 570 -22.63 26.62 -21.49
C THR A 570 -23.87 27.15 -20.77
N LYS A 571 -23.75 28.28 -20.06
CA LYS A 571 -24.87 28.88 -19.32
C LYS A 571 -25.94 29.47 -20.22
N VAL A 572 -25.55 30.04 -21.37
CA VAL A 572 -26.49 30.62 -22.36
C VAL A 572 -27.34 29.52 -23.00
N VAL A 573 -26.70 28.43 -23.43
CA VAL A 573 -27.42 27.28 -24.02
C VAL A 573 -28.27 26.56 -22.98
N ASN A 574 -27.75 26.35 -21.76
CA ASN A 574 -28.52 25.76 -20.66
C ASN A 574 -29.74 26.60 -20.28
N ALA A 575 -29.59 27.92 -20.23
CA ALA A 575 -30.71 28.80 -19.91
C ALA A 575 -31.85 28.67 -20.93
N ALA A 576 -31.52 28.60 -22.22
CA ALA A 576 -32.47 28.38 -23.29
C ALA A 576 -33.18 27.02 -23.17
N PHE A 577 -32.42 25.97 -22.84
CA PHE A 577 -32.98 24.64 -22.59
C PHE A 577 -33.95 24.61 -21.40
N GLU A 578 -33.54 25.17 -20.26
CA GLU A 578 -34.35 25.21 -19.04
C GLU A 578 -35.60 26.09 -19.20
N ALA A 579 -35.49 27.23 -19.89
CA ALA A 579 -36.63 28.07 -20.23
C ALA A 579 -37.66 27.27 -21.05
N GLY A 580 -37.20 26.51 -22.04
CA GLY A 580 -38.07 25.66 -22.85
C GLY A 580 -38.76 24.57 -22.03
N LEU A 581 -38.06 23.93 -21.07
CA LEU A 581 -38.68 22.97 -20.16
C LEU A 581 -39.76 23.60 -19.28
N MET A 582 -39.52 24.80 -18.73
CA MET A 582 -40.51 25.50 -17.91
C MET A 582 -41.76 25.87 -18.71
N LEU A 583 -41.58 26.37 -19.93
CA LEU A 583 -42.67 26.71 -20.85
C LEU A 583 -43.49 25.47 -21.23
N ALA A 584 -42.82 24.36 -21.55
CA ALA A 584 -43.48 23.09 -21.85
C ALA A 584 -44.26 22.55 -20.64
N GLY A 585 -43.70 22.67 -19.43
CA GLY A 585 -44.38 22.32 -18.18
C GLY A 585 -45.65 23.14 -17.92
N ARG A 586 -45.74 24.35 -18.48
CA ARG A 586 -46.94 25.21 -18.45
C ARG A 586 -47.92 24.93 -19.59
N GLY A 587 -47.60 24.02 -20.50
CA GLY A 587 -48.39 23.69 -21.68
C GLY A 587 -48.12 24.58 -22.90
N ASP A 588 -47.20 25.54 -22.82
CA ASP A 588 -46.83 26.40 -23.95
C ASP A 588 -45.70 25.77 -24.77
N ILE A 589 -46.06 24.78 -25.58
CA ILE A 589 -45.11 24.03 -26.42
C ILE A 589 -44.52 24.92 -27.53
N VAL A 590 -45.26 25.94 -28.00
CA VAL A 590 -44.78 26.82 -29.06
C VAL A 590 -43.64 27.69 -28.54
N ALA A 591 -43.85 28.38 -27.41
CA ALA A 591 -42.80 29.18 -26.80
C ALA A 591 -41.62 28.32 -26.34
N ALA A 592 -41.88 27.12 -25.81
CA ALA A 592 -40.83 26.17 -25.44
C ALA A 592 -39.91 25.81 -26.62
N ARG A 593 -40.51 25.56 -27.78
CA ARG A 593 -39.75 25.28 -29.01
C ARG A 593 -38.93 26.46 -29.46
N ASP A 594 -39.42 27.69 -29.33
CA ASP A 594 -38.64 28.88 -29.68
C ASP A 594 -37.43 29.06 -28.74
N SER A 595 -37.58 28.77 -27.44
CA SER A 595 -36.44 28.72 -26.52
C SER A 595 -35.42 27.65 -26.93
N TRP A 596 -35.85 26.44 -27.30
CA TRP A 596 -34.91 25.39 -27.74
C TRP A 596 -34.23 25.73 -29.08
N LYS A 597 -34.93 26.35 -30.03
CA LYS A 597 -34.31 26.85 -31.27
C LYS A 597 -33.22 27.87 -30.95
N LEU A 598 -33.51 28.83 -30.08
CA LEU A 598 -32.52 29.81 -29.62
C LEU A 598 -31.30 29.12 -29.01
N GLY A 599 -31.49 28.09 -28.19
CA GLY A 599 -30.38 27.30 -27.63
C GLY A 599 -29.49 26.67 -28.70
N VAL A 600 -30.09 26.09 -29.76
CA VAL A 600 -29.35 25.53 -30.90
C VAL A 600 -28.62 26.62 -31.68
N GLU A 601 -29.30 27.72 -32.01
CA GLU A 601 -28.70 28.85 -32.73
C GLU A 601 -27.50 29.44 -31.98
N ARG A 602 -27.61 29.59 -30.65
CA ARG A 602 -26.51 30.05 -29.80
C ARG A 602 -25.34 29.07 -29.82
N ALA A 603 -25.57 27.78 -29.65
CA ALA A 603 -24.50 26.79 -29.67
C ALA A 603 -23.74 26.77 -31.00
N TYR A 604 -24.44 26.85 -32.13
CA TYR A 604 -23.82 26.86 -33.46
C TYR A 604 -23.12 28.19 -33.77
N ALA A 605 -23.62 29.32 -33.26
CA ALA A 605 -22.92 30.60 -33.34
C ALA A 605 -21.57 30.54 -32.60
N LEU A 606 -21.52 29.90 -31.42
CA LEU A 606 -20.28 29.73 -30.66
C LEU A 606 -19.28 28.81 -31.37
N LEU A 607 -19.77 27.71 -31.97
CA LEU A 607 -18.97 26.81 -32.80
C LEU A 607 -18.38 27.47 -34.04
N SER A 608 -19.03 28.52 -34.56
CA SER A 608 -18.60 29.22 -35.77
C SER A 608 -17.49 30.24 -35.50
N SER A 609 -16.94 30.27 -34.28
CA SER A 609 -15.82 31.14 -33.91
C SER A 609 -14.50 30.63 -34.53
N GLU A 610 -13.50 31.51 -34.60
CA GLU A 610 -12.16 31.16 -35.09
C GLU A 610 -11.54 30.03 -34.25
N LEU A 611 -10.73 29.18 -34.90
CA LEU A 611 -10.13 28.00 -34.27
C LEU A 611 -9.32 28.38 -33.03
N GLU A 612 -8.53 29.45 -33.14
CA GLU A 612 -7.65 29.92 -32.08
C GLU A 612 -8.44 30.40 -30.84
N GLU A 613 -9.63 30.99 -30.99
CA GLU A 613 -10.51 31.33 -29.86
C GLU A 613 -10.97 30.09 -29.08
N PHE A 614 -10.90 28.92 -29.72
CA PHE A 614 -11.41 27.67 -29.20
C PHE A 614 -10.32 26.78 -28.59
N VAL A 615 -9.16 26.70 -29.23
CA VAL A 615 -8.09 25.75 -28.85
C VAL A 615 -6.81 26.41 -28.36
N GLY A 616 -6.65 27.72 -28.48
CA GLY A 616 -5.36 28.35 -28.19
C GLY A 616 -4.36 28.20 -29.34
N ASP A 617 -3.08 28.21 -28.97
CA ASP A 617 -2.00 27.82 -29.88
C ASP A 617 -2.07 26.32 -30.17
N ILE A 618 -2.23 25.95 -31.44
CA ILE A 618 -2.36 24.53 -31.84
C ILE A 618 -1.13 23.69 -31.49
N ASN A 619 0.04 24.30 -31.33
CA ASN A 619 1.27 23.60 -30.92
C ASN A 619 1.33 23.40 -29.39
N ASN A 620 0.50 24.12 -28.63
CA ASN A 620 0.37 24.01 -27.19
C ASN A 620 -1.07 24.37 -26.75
N PRO A 621 -2.06 23.51 -27.11
CA PRO A 621 -3.47 23.87 -27.02
C PRO A 621 -3.94 23.96 -25.56
N HIS A 622 -4.92 24.81 -25.31
CA HIS A 622 -5.56 24.93 -24.00
C HIS A 622 -6.61 23.84 -23.80
N GLU A 623 -6.45 23.04 -22.75
CA GLU A 623 -7.40 21.97 -22.41
C GLU A 623 -8.76 22.55 -21.95
N PHE A 624 -8.73 23.53 -21.04
CA PHE A 624 -9.93 24.06 -20.38
C PHE A 624 -11.02 24.58 -21.35
N PRO A 625 -10.75 25.43 -22.35
CA PRO A 625 -11.78 25.97 -23.24
C PRO A 625 -12.46 24.88 -24.09
N THR A 626 -11.73 23.79 -24.40
CA THR A 626 -12.27 22.66 -25.17
C THR A 626 -13.22 21.78 -24.36
N ILE A 627 -13.06 21.72 -23.03
CA ILE A 627 -13.98 21.00 -22.13
C ILE A 627 -15.33 21.71 -22.09
N ASP A 628 -15.33 23.03 -21.91
CA ASP A 628 -16.58 23.82 -21.88
C ASP A 628 -17.36 23.72 -23.22
N ALA A 629 -16.65 23.51 -24.33
CA ALA A 629 -17.25 23.29 -25.62
C ALA A 629 -18.08 22.00 -25.72
N VAL A 630 -17.56 20.91 -25.16
CA VAL A 630 -18.30 19.65 -25.09
C VAL A 630 -19.59 19.86 -24.30
N GLU A 631 -19.54 20.62 -23.20
CA GLU A 631 -20.71 20.87 -22.36
C GLU A 631 -21.81 21.65 -23.09
N PHE A 632 -21.49 22.75 -23.77
CA PHE A 632 -22.54 23.52 -24.45
C PHE A 632 -23.11 22.77 -25.67
N LEU A 633 -22.32 21.92 -26.34
CA LEU A 633 -22.81 21.07 -27.44
C LEU A 633 -23.76 19.99 -26.94
N ASP A 634 -23.44 19.39 -25.81
CA ASP A 634 -24.33 18.45 -25.13
C ASP A 634 -25.66 19.11 -24.76
N SER A 635 -25.63 20.36 -24.28
CA SER A 635 -26.82 21.18 -24.06
C SER A 635 -27.59 21.49 -25.35
N ALA A 636 -26.90 21.72 -26.46
CA ALA A 636 -27.53 21.92 -27.78
C ALA A 636 -28.22 20.64 -28.27
N VAL A 637 -27.59 19.47 -28.07
CA VAL A 637 -28.20 18.16 -28.38
C VAL A 637 -29.50 17.95 -27.62
N ARG A 638 -29.56 18.36 -26.35
CA ARG A 638 -30.81 18.31 -25.56
C ARG A 638 -31.91 19.20 -26.16
N CYS A 639 -31.56 20.40 -26.62
CA CYS A 639 -32.50 21.26 -27.35
C CYS A 639 -32.99 20.60 -28.66
N ILE A 640 -32.10 20.01 -29.45
CA ILE A 640 -32.44 19.31 -30.71
C ILE A 640 -33.37 18.11 -30.43
N LYS A 641 -33.07 17.32 -29.41
CA LYS A 641 -33.94 16.20 -28.98
C LYS A 641 -35.32 16.70 -28.58
N ALA A 642 -35.40 17.77 -27.78
CA ALA A 642 -36.66 18.37 -27.38
C ALA A 642 -37.47 18.89 -28.59
N LEU A 643 -36.82 19.55 -29.56
CA LEU A 643 -37.44 20.00 -30.81
C LEU A 643 -37.96 18.84 -31.67
N ARG A 644 -37.23 17.71 -31.70
CA ARG A 644 -37.65 16.51 -32.43
C ARG A 644 -38.86 15.86 -31.79
N ILE A 645 -38.86 15.72 -30.46
CA ILE A 645 -39.95 15.11 -29.71
C ILE A 645 -41.24 15.95 -29.81
N THR A 646 -41.11 17.28 -29.92
CA THR A 646 -42.24 18.23 -30.03
C THR A 646 -42.54 18.67 -31.48
N SER A 647 -42.07 17.93 -32.49
CA SER A 647 -42.05 18.38 -33.90
C SER A 647 -43.41 18.76 -34.51
N ASP A 648 -44.50 18.16 -34.04
CA ASP A 648 -45.87 18.39 -34.48
C ASP A 648 -46.65 19.36 -33.57
N ASN A 649 -45.96 20.03 -32.63
CA ASN A 649 -46.56 20.83 -31.55
C ASN A 649 -47.60 20.05 -30.72
N SER A 650 -47.59 18.71 -30.76
CA SER A 650 -48.52 17.88 -30.02
C SER A 650 -48.14 17.77 -28.54
N PHE A 651 -49.09 17.28 -27.75
CA PHE A 651 -48.84 16.95 -26.34
C PHE A 651 -47.78 15.85 -26.23
N VAL A 652 -46.71 16.14 -25.50
CA VAL A 652 -45.65 15.18 -25.17
C VAL A 652 -45.70 14.93 -23.65
N PRO A 653 -45.63 13.66 -23.18
CA PRO A 653 -45.48 13.38 -21.76
C PRO A 653 -44.25 14.11 -21.19
N LEU A 654 -44.46 14.93 -20.14
CA LEU A 654 -43.39 15.69 -19.50
C LEU A 654 -42.25 14.80 -18.96
N SER A 655 -42.53 13.53 -18.63
CA SER A 655 -41.51 12.55 -18.25
C SER A 655 -40.45 12.34 -19.34
N ARG A 656 -40.86 12.33 -20.61
CA ARG A 656 -39.94 12.17 -21.75
C ARG A 656 -39.07 13.40 -21.97
N LEU A 657 -39.59 14.60 -21.68
CA LEU A 657 -38.78 15.82 -21.67
C LEU A 657 -37.85 15.87 -20.45
N HIS A 658 -38.28 15.33 -19.31
CA HIS A 658 -37.45 15.21 -18.12
C HIS A 658 -36.28 14.24 -18.33
N GLU A 659 -36.44 13.14 -19.07
CA GLU A 659 -35.34 12.22 -19.42
C GLU A 659 -34.17 12.95 -20.11
N LEU A 660 -34.45 13.97 -20.94
CA LEU A 660 -33.43 14.80 -21.57
C LEU A 660 -32.57 15.60 -20.59
N THR A 661 -32.99 15.72 -19.32
CA THR A 661 -32.14 16.30 -18.28
C THR A 661 -31.01 15.35 -17.84
N ARG A 662 -31.17 14.04 -18.08
CA ARG A 662 -30.23 12.98 -17.69
C ARG A 662 -29.44 12.40 -18.86
N GLU A 663 -30.00 12.42 -20.07
CA GLU A 663 -29.33 11.97 -21.31
C GLU A 663 -28.25 12.94 -21.83
N ASN A 664 -27.38 13.36 -20.94
CA ASN A 664 -26.29 14.30 -21.17
C ASN A 664 -24.99 13.65 -20.65
N TRP A 665 -23.83 14.04 -21.17
CA TRP A 665 -22.55 13.41 -20.83
C TRP A 665 -22.29 13.42 -19.32
N LYS A 666 -22.58 14.55 -18.67
CA LYS A 666 -22.42 14.72 -17.23
C LYS A 666 -23.37 13.84 -16.42
N GLY A 667 -24.63 13.73 -16.81
CA GLY A 667 -25.63 12.87 -16.19
C GLY A 667 -25.25 11.40 -16.30
N MET A 668 -24.73 10.97 -17.46
CA MET A 668 -24.22 9.61 -17.65
C MET A 668 -22.97 9.33 -16.79
N LEU A 669 -22.08 10.32 -16.62
CA LEU A 669 -20.93 10.20 -15.73
C LEU A 669 -21.34 10.20 -14.25
N GLU A 670 -22.28 11.05 -13.84
CA GLU A 670 -22.83 11.09 -12.47
C GLU A 670 -23.52 9.78 -12.10
N GLU A 671 -24.30 9.20 -13.02
CA GLU A 671 -24.91 7.87 -12.83
C GLU A 671 -23.84 6.78 -12.67
N ARG A 672 -22.80 6.80 -13.50
CA ARG A 672 -21.67 5.87 -13.38
C ARG A 672 -20.87 6.09 -12.11
N TRP A 673 -20.63 7.34 -11.73
CA TRP A 673 -19.91 7.71 -10.52
C TRP A 673 -20.68 7.30 -9.28
N SER A 674 -22.00 7.52 -9.24
CA SER A 674 -22.87 7.06 -8.16
C SER A 674 -22.88 5.53 -8.07
N ALA A 675 -22.92 4.83 -9.22
CA ALA A 675 -22.77 3.38 -9.26
C ALA A 675 -21.39 2.93 -8.76
N MET A 676 -20.31 3.64 -9.10
CA MET A 676 -18.96 3.38 -8.59
C MET A 676 -18.87 3.60 -7.08
N GLN A 677 -19.37 4.72 -6.54
CA GLN A 677 -19.40 4.98 -5.11
C GLN A 677 -20.21 3.94 -4.33
N SER A 678 -21.34 3.50 -4.91
CA SER A 678 -22.13 2.41 -4.34
C SER A 678 -21.33 1.10 -4.35
N MET A 679 -20.60 0.83 -5.43
CA MET A 679 -19.72 -0.34 -5.53
C MET A 679 -18.56 -0.26 -4.53
N GLU A 680 -17.92 0.91 -4.37
CA GLU A 680 -16.87 1.13 -3.37
C GLU A 680 -17.39 0.97 -1.94
N ALA A 681 -18.61 1.42 -1.66
CA ALA A 681 -19.25 1.17 -0.36
C ALA A 681 -19.44 -0.34 -0.11
N LEU A 682 -19.91 -1.08 -1.11
CA LEU A 682 -20.04 -2.55 -1.03
C LEU A 682 -18.68 -3.26 -0.90
N ILE A 683 -17.65 -2.78 -1.60
CA ILE A 683 -16.28 -3.30 -1.47
C ILE A 683 -15.74 -3.05 -0.07
N ARG A 684 -15.93 -1.84 0.49
CA ARG A 684 -15.54 -1.53 1.88
C ARG A 684 -16.23 -2.44 2.88
N GLU A 685 -17.55 -2.63 2.75
CA GLU A 685 -18.30 -3.54 3.62
C GLU A 685 -17.76 -4.98 3.52
N ARG A 686 -17.43 -5.42 2.29
CA ARG A 686 -16.80 -6.73 2.06
C ARG A 686 -15.40 -6.81 2.67
N ASP A 687 -14.56 -5.79 2.54
CA ASP A 687 -13.19 -5.76 3.06
C ASP A 687 -13.17 -5.70 4.59
N GLU A 688 -14.11 -5.00 5.20
CA GLU A 688 -14.36 -5.03 6.64
C GLU A 688 -14.76 -6.43 7.09
N ALA A 689 -15.65 -7.10 6.35
CA ALA A 689 -16.03 -8.48 6.63
C ALA A 689 -14.86 -9.47 6.48
N ILE A 690 -14.04 -9.34 5.43
CA ILE A 690 -12.84 -10.14 5.20
C ILE A 690 -11.82 -9.91 6.32
N SER A 691 -11.59 -8.66 6.71
CA SER A 691 -10.70 -8.32 7.83
C SER A 691 -11.19 -8.90 9.14
N GLY A 692 -12.52 -8.88 9.37
CA GLY A 692 -13.15 -9.54 10.49
C GLY A 692 -12.94 -11.06 10.48
N GLN A 693 -13.06 -11.71 9.31
CA GLN A 693 -12.77 -13.14 9.15
C GLN A 693 -11.30 -13.47 9.35
N ALA A 694 -10.39 -12.64 8.84
CA ALA A 694 -8.95 -12.80 9.01
C ALA A 694 -8.55 -12.73 10.49
N ARG A 695 -9.09 -11.78 11.25
CA ARG A 695 -8.89 -11.71 12.71
C ARG A 695 -9.36 -12.99 13.40
N MET A 696 -10.51 -13.52 13.01
CA MET A 696 -11.05 -14.77 13.55
C MET A 696 -10.17 -15.99 13.22
N LEU A 697 -9.55 -16.00 12.03
CA LEU A 697 -8.59 -17.03 11.62
C LEU A 697 -7.28 -16.93 12.40
N GLU A 698 -6.76 -15.72 12.64
CA GLU A 698 -5.58 -15.46 13.47
C GLU A 698 -5.79 -15.98 14.90
N GLU A 699 -6.94 -15.68 15.50
CA GLU A 699 -7.33 -16.18 16.83
C GLU A 699 -7.38 -17.72 16.87
N ARG A 700 -7.97 -18.34 15.85
CA ARG A 700 -8.02 -19.81 15.73
C ARG A 700 -6.64 -20.42 15.51
N TRP A 701 -5.78 -19.78 14.74
CA TRP A 701 -4.41 -20.23 14.49
C TRP A 701 -3.58 -20.21 15.77
N SER A 702 -3.66 -19.11 16.54
CA SER A 702 -3.02 -19.00 17.86
C SER A 702 -3.49 -20.09 18.83
N ALA A 703 -4.80 -20.39 18.83
CA ALA A 703 -5.36 -21.49 19.60
C ALA A 703 -4.83 -22.86 19.15
N MET A 704 -4.69 -23.08 17.83
CA MET A 704 -4.09 -24.31 17.29
C MET A 704 -2.63 -24.48 17.71
N GLN A 705 -1.81 -23.43 17.64
CA GLN A 705 -0.42 -23.49 18.09
C GLN A 705 -0.31 -23.82 19.59
N SER A 706 -1.21 -23.25 20.39
CA SER A 706 -1.30 -23.56 21.82
C SER A 706 -1.67 -25.03 22.06
N MET A 707 -2.59 -25.57 21.26
CA MET A 707 -2.99 -26.98 21.31
C MET A 707 -1.83 -27.91 20.88
N GLU A 708 -1.09 -27.57 19.82
CA GLU A 708 0.09 -28.34 19.39
C GLU A 708 1.19 -28.37 20.45
N ALA A 709 1.42 -27.27 21.16
CA ALA A 709 2.38 -27.23 22.27
C ALA A 709 1.99 -28.21 23.39
N LEU A 710 0.70 -28.23 23.76
CA LEU A 710 0.17 -29.20 24.75
C LEU A 710 0.29 -30.65 24.29
N ILE A 711 0.10 -30.92 23.00
CA ILE A 711 0.28 -32.27 22.43
C ILE A 711 1.75 -32.69 22.53
N ARG A 712 2.69 -31.82 22.17
CA ARG A 712 4.14 -32.11 22.29
C ARG A 712 4.54 -32.42 23.74
N GLU A 713 4.08 -31.60 24.69
CA GLU A 713 4.35 -31.82 26.12
C GLU A 713 3.80 -33.18 26.59
N ARG A 714 2.60 -33.54 26.10
CA ARG A 714 2.00 -34.85 26.39
C ARG A 714 2.79 -36.02 25.78
N ASP A 715 3.27 -35.88 24.55
CA ASP A 715 4.05 -36.91 23.86
C ASP A 715 5.43 -37.12 24.52
N GLU A 716 6.05 -36.05 25.00
CA GLU A 716 7.27 -36.12 25.82
C GLU A 716 7.01 -36.85 27.14
N ALA A 717 5.90 -36.55 27.82
CA ALA A 717 5.52 -37.25 29.04
C ALA A 717 5.23 -38.75 28.81
N ILE A 718 4.54 -39.10 27.72
CA ILE A 718 4.28 -40.50 27.34
C ILE A 718 5.60 -41.22 27.04
N SER A 719 6.51 -40.57 26.30
CA SER A 719 7.84 -41.12 26.00
C SER A 719 8.66 -41.33 27.27
N GLY A 720 8.57 -40.42 28.24
CA GLY A 720 9.19 -40.56 29.56
C GLY A 720 8.60 -41.73 30.36
N GLN A 721 7.28 -41.92 30.33
CA GLN A 721 6.61 -43.07 30.96
C GLN A 721 7.01 -44.40 30.30
N ALA A 722 7.14 -44.44 28.97
CA ALA A 722 7.60 -45.61 28.25
C ALA A 722 9.02 -46.03 28.66
N ARG A 723 9.96 -45.07 28.80
CA ARG A 723 11.32 -45.35 29.30
C ARG A 723 11.32 -45.92 30.71
N MET A 724 10.52 -45.35 31.62
CA MET A 724 10.40 -45.89 32.98
C MET A 724 9.84 -47.32 33.02
N LEU A 725 8.92 -47.65 32.11
CA LEU A 725 8.39 -49.01 31.99
C LEU A 725 9.45 -49.98 31.47
N GLU A 726 10.25 -49.58 30.49
CA GLU A 726 11.37 -50.36 29.96
C GLU A 726 12.42 -50.65 31.06
N GLU A 727 12.79 -49.64 31.84
CA GLU A 727 13.72 -49.78 32.97
C GLU A 727 13.17 -50.71 34.05
N ARG A 728 11.88 -50.57 34.41
CA ARG A 728 11.21 -51.47 35.36
C ARG A 728 11.14 -52.90 34.83
N TRP A 729 10.88 -53.09 33.54
CA TRP A 729 10.87 -54.40 32.90
C TRP A 729 12.25 -55.07 32.96
N SER A 730 13.32 -54.33 32.64
CA SER A 730 14.70 -54.82 32.73
C SER A 730 15.09 -55.18 34.17
N ALA A 731 14.68 -54.37 35.15
CA ALA A 731 14.90 -54.66 36.56
C ALA A 731 14.15 -55.93 37.01
N MET A 732 12.92 -56.12 36.51
CA MET A 732 12.13 -57.32 36.80
C MET A 732 12.77 -58.57 36.21
N GLN A 733 13.30 -58.52 34.98
CA GLN A 733 14.05 -59.64 34.39
C GLN A 733 15.33 -59.97 35.16
N SER A 734 16.04 -58.95 35.64
CA SER A 734 17.22 -59.15 36.48
C SER A 734 16.86 -59.81 37.82
N MET A 735 15.73 -59.40 38.41
CA MET A 735 15.21 -60.01 39.64
C MET A 735 14.80 -61.47 39.42
N GLU A 736 14.13 -61.79 38.30
CA GLU A 736 13.79 -63.18 37.95
C GLU A 736 15.03 -64.06 37.74
N ALA A 737 16.10 -63.52 37.17
CA ALA A 737 17.37 -64.23 37.02
C ALA A 737 18.02 -64.54 38.38
N LEU A 738 18.04 -63.57 39.30
CA LEU A 738 18.52 -63.75 40.66
C LEU A 738 17.69 -64.78 41.44
N ILE A 739 16.36 -64.78 41.26
CA ILE A 739 15.48 -65.78 41.87
C ILE A 739 15.83 -67.18 41.34
N ARG A 740 16.02 -67.34 40.03
CA ARG A 740 16.44 -68.62 39.44
C ARG A 740 17.78 -69.11 39.97
N GLU A 741 18.78 -68.24 40.03
CA GLU A 741 20.10 -68.59 40.58
C GLU A 741 20.01 -69.00 42.05
N ARG A 742 19.17 -68.31 42.83
CA ARG A 742 18.88 -68.66 44.22
C ARG A 742 18.18 -70.02 44.34
N ASP A 743 17.21 -70.31 43.49
CA ASP A 743 16.50 -71.60 43.48
C ASP A 743 17.42 -72.77 43.08
N GLU A 744 18.34 -72.54 42.13
CA GLU A 744 19.40 -73.50 41.77
C GLU A 744 20.36 -73.73 42.94
N ALA A 745 20.78 -72.67 43.63
CA ALA A 745 21.64 -72.78 44.81
C ALA A 745 20.95 -73.53 45.96
N ILE A 746 19.67 -73.25 46.23
CA ILE A 746 18.86 -73.97 47.22
C ILE A 746 18.74 -75.45 46.83
N SER A 747 18.48 -75.74 45.56
CA SER A 747 18.40 -77.12 45.05
C SER A 747 19.75 -77.86 45.18
N GLY A 748 20.86 -77.17 44.94
CA GLY A 748 22.22 -77.69 45.16
C GLY A 748 22.51 -77.95 46.63
N GLN A 749 22.12 -77.05 47.53
CA GLN A 749 22.22 -77.26 48.98
C GLN A 749 21.37 -78.44 49.46
N ALA A 750 20.15 -78.60 48.91
CA ALA A 750 19.28 -79.73 49.21
C ALA A 750 19.93 -81.07 48.81
N ARG A 751 20.53 -81.16 47.61
CA ARG A 751 21.30 -82.36 47.20
C ARG A 751 22.48 -82.64 48.13
N MET A 752 23.25 -81.62 48.50
CA MET A 752 24.38 -81.78 49.43
C MET A 752 23.93 -82.29 50.81
N LEU A 753 22.79 -81.81 51.29
CA LEU A 753 22.19 -82.28 52.55
C LEU A 753 21.74 -83.74 52.43
N GLU A 754 21.18 -84.14 51.31
CA GLU A 754 20.75 -85.52 51.05
C GLU A 754 21.94 -86.49 50.92
N GLU A 755 23.02 -86.08 50.25
CA GLU A 755 24.28 -86.81 50.21
C GLU A 755 24.90 -86.95 51.61
N ARG A 756 24.95 -85.85 52.39
CA ARG A 756 25.43 -85.88 53.78
C ARG A 756 24.56 -86.76 54.66
N TRP A 757 23.25 -86.73 54.48
CA TRP A 757 22.31 -87.60 55.19
C TRP A 757 22.56 -89.07 54.87
N SER A 758 22.76 -89.42 53.60
CA SER A 758 23.10 -90.78 53.16
C SER A 758 24.47 -91.25 53.70
N ALA A 759 25.47 -90.36 53.70
CA ALA A 759 26.77 -90.63 54.31
C ALA A 759 26.66 -90.83 55.83
N MET A 760 25.83 -90.03 56.51
CA MET A 760 25.57 -90.16 57.94
C MET A 760 24.85 -91.47 58.27
N GLN A 761 23.86 -91.87 57.47
CA GLN A 761 23.19 -93.19 57.57
C GLN A 761 24.19 -94.34 57.39
N SER A 762 25.11 -94.22 56.42
CA SER A 762 26.18 -95.20 56.20
C SER A 762 27.16 -95.25 57.38
N MET A 763 27.50 -94.09 57.94
CA MET A 763 28.36 -93.98 59.13
C MET A 763 27.66 -94.58 60.37
N GLU A 764 26.37 -94.33 60.57
CA GLU A 764 25.57 -94.97 61.63
C GLU A 764 25.48 -96.48 61.46
N ALA A 765 25.38 -96.98 60.23
CA ALA A 765 25.43 -98.41 59.95
C ALA A 765 26.80 -99.00 60.31
N LEU A 766 27.90 -98.33 59.93
CA LEU A 766 29.27 -98.72 60.30
C LEU A 766 29.51 -98.66 61.81
N ILE A 767 28.96 -97.65 62.50
CA ILE A 767 29.03 -97.56 63.97
C ILE A 767 28.25 -98.71 64.59
N ARG A 768 27.05 -99.04 64.10
CA ARG A 768 26.29 -100.22 64.56
C ARG A 768 27.07 -101.52 64.36
N GLU A 769 27.66 -101.72 63.18
CA GLU A 769 28.50 -102.88 62.88
C GLU A 769 29.72 -102.96 63.81
N ARG A 770 30.34 -101.81 64.08
CA ARG A 770 31.48 -101.69 65.01
C ARG A 770 31.05 -101.93 66.46
N ASP A 771 29.89 -101.45 66.88
CA ASP A 771 29.35 -101.66 68.21
C ASP A 771 28.96 -103.12 68.41
N GLU A 772 28.37 -103.78 67.39
CA GLU A 772 28.15 -105.23 67.37
C GLU A 772 29.47 -106.00 67.49
N ALA A 773 30.51 -105.60 66.74
CA ALA A 773 31.84 -106.19 66.83
C ALA A 773 32.52 -105.95 68.19
N ILE A 774 32.30 -104.79 68.83
CA ILE A 774 32.77 -104.48 70.18
C ILE A 774 32.03 -105.33 71.22
N ILE A 775 30.71 -105.50 71.08
CA ILE A 775 29.91 -106.39 71.95
C ILE A 775 30.40 -107.85 71.79
N GLU A 776 30.73 -108.28 70.57
CA GLU A 776 31.26 -109.61 70.30
C GLU A 776 32.69 -109.80 70.85
N GLN A 777 33.55 -108.77 70.74
CA GLN A 777 34.85 -108.73 71.43
C GLN A 777 34.72 -108.71 72.95
N GLN A 778 33.74 -108.00 73.52
CA GLN A 778 33.46 -107.98 74.96
C GLN A 778 32.98 -109.35 75.45
N LYS A 779 32.12 -110.06 74.69
CA LYS A 779 31.75 -111.46 74.96
C LYS A 779 32.94 -112.44 74.87
N LEU A 780 33.94 -112.14 74.05
CA LEU A 780 35.21 -112.88 73.98
C LEU A 780 36.18 -112.54 75.14
N LEU A 781 36.10 -111.32 75.68
CA LEU A 781 36.87 -110.85 76.83
C LEU A 781 36.31 -111.33 78.18
N GLU A 782 34.99 -111.52 78.33
CA GLU A 782 34.36 -112.12 79.53
C GLU A 782 34.63 -113.64 79.69
N LYS A 783 35.20 -114.31 78.68
CA LYS A 783 35.59 -115.74 78.71
C LYS A 783 37.08 -115.98 78.99
N ARG A 784 37.86 -114.96 79.36
CA ARG A 784 39.26 -115.13 79.80
C ARG A 784 39.40 -114.97 81.32
N PRO A 785 39.97 -115.97 82.02
CA PRO A 785 40.19 -115.89 83.46
C PRO A 785 41.18 -114.78 83.80
N THR A 786 40.84 -114.00 84.82
CA THR A 786 41.62 -112.86 85.32
C THR A 786 43.03 -113.29 85.76
N VAL A 787 44.02 -112.63 85.17
CA VAL A 787 45.47 -112.75 85.43
C VAL A 787 45.83 -112.49 86.90
N THR A 788 44.92 -111.92 87.68
CA THR A 788 45.05 -111.69 89.12
C THR A 788 45.11 -112.99 89.94
N GLU A 789 44.53 -114.10 89.47
CA GLU A 789 44.58 -115.41 90.17
C GLU A 789 45.90 -116.15 89.89
N ALA A 790 46.51 -115.97 88.71
CA ALA A 790 47.80 -116.56 88.35
C ALA A 790 49.01 -115.88 89.03
N MET A 791 48.88 -114.59 89.38
CA MET A 791 49.96 -113.82 90.01
C MET A 791 50.09 -114.10 91.52
N ARG A 792 49.02 -114.61 92.16
CA ARG A 792 49.02 -115.04 93.57
C ARG A 792 49.72 -116.39 93.79
N VAL A 793 49.77 -117.24 92.76
CA VAL A 793 50.44 -118.56 92.77
C VAL A 793 51.93 -118.47 92.41
N LEU A 794 52.35 -117.46 91.63
CA LEU A 794 53.77 -117.24 91.29
C LEU A 794 54.58 -116.60 92.44
N LEU A 795 53.96 -115.76 93.26
CA LEU A 795 54.62 -115.13 94.43
C LEU A 795 54.82 -116.09 95.62
N SER A 796 54.08 -117.20 95.69
CA SER A 796 54.34 -118.28 96.67
C SER A 796 55.47 -119.23 96.22
N ALA A 797 55.68 -119.40 94.91
CA ALA A 797 56.75 -120.24 94.35
C ALA A 797 58.14 -119.57 94.37
N VAL A 798 58.25 -118.24 94.28
CA VAL A 798 59.53 -117.53 94.39
C VAL A 798 60.06 -117.49 95.84
N ARG A 799 59.15 -117.57 96.83
CA ARG A 799 59.53 -117.65 98.26
C ARG A 799 60.13 -119.00 98.65
N ALA A 800 59.92 -120.05 97.84
CA ALA A 800 60.48 -121.39 98.07
C ALA A 800 61.82 -121.65 97.33
N SER A 801 62.21 -120.82 96.36
CA SER A 801 63.43 -121.03 95.55
C SER A 801 64.68 -120.29 96.08
N PHE A 802 64.51 -119.25 96.90
CA PHE A 802 65.66 -118.51 97.48
C PHE A 802 66.27 -119.19 98.73
N GLN A 803 65.59 -120.16 99.34
CA GLN A 803 66.14 -120.96 100.45
C GLN A 803 67.14 -122.06 100.01
N HIS A 804 67.39 -122.25 98.72
CA HIS A 804 68.27 -123.33 98.23
C HIS A 804 69.55 -122.84 97.51
N ARG A 805 69.85 -121.52 97.49
CA ARG A 805 71.01 -120.98 96.76
C ARG A 805 71.88 -119.94 97.50
N VAL A 806 71.76 -119.84 98.82
CA VAL A 806 72.75 -119.18 99.72
C VAL A 806 73.14 -120.12 100.88
N GLY A 807 73.31 -121.41 100.56
CA GLY A 807 73.85 -122.42 101.46
C GLY A 807 74.96 -123.18 100.74
N ARG A 808 76.21 -122.94 101.15
CA ARG A 808 77.49 -123.53 100.68
C ARG A 808 78.27 -122.72 99.65
N VAL A 809 78.74 -121.56 100.07
CA VAL A 809 80.18 -121.27 100.04
C VAL A 809 80.55 -120.69 101.42
N LEU A 810 81.11 -121.57 102.27
CA LEU A 810 81.95 -121.28 103.44
C LEU A 810 81.26 -120.54 104.61
N GLY A 811 81.02 -121.11 105.80
CA GLY A 811 81.79 -122.10 106.53
C GLY A 811 82.33 -121.47 107.81
N LYS A 812 81.58 -121.59 108.93
CA LYS A 812 82.09 -121.86 110.29
C LYS A 812 80.94 -121.80 111.31
N LYS A 813 80.71 -122.98 111.92
CA LYS A 813 80.00 -123.31 113.15
C LYS A 813 78.52 -122.97 113.23
#